data_AF-A0A813EZ91-F1
#
_entry.id   AF-A0A813EZ91-F1
#
_cell.length_a   1.000
_cell.length_b   1.000
_cell.length_c   1.000
_cell.angle_alpha   90.00
_cell.angle_beta   90.00
_cell.angle_gamma   90.00
#
_symmetry.space_group_name_H-M   'P 1'
#
loop_
_entity.id
_entity.type
_entity.pdbx_description
1 polymer ?
#
loop_
_entity_poly.entity_id
_entity_poly.type
_entity_poly.pdbx_seq_one_letter_code
_entity_poly.pdbx_strand_id
1 'polypeptide(L)'
;QQKWMIYGEDLNLAGSIDFVATRSDGDLVIFDWKRTKELHTKYSNRFQSMTGALSHLAGCAGMHYRLQLNVYRYILEKCYGQKVHSMFVVGCHPAYANSQAFVDEVPILDDETMILIRHEHSKTISDEYLDYLGAGDEDPDFDFGRQLAEEMDYNNEAAIAIAPVRLSQAEEEQAEPETVAVLNQIFGPDNLEITVKTEEADADAEEDESGGVGTARRKRRLIKGASTSSSDFSNVFSSYLQSAAAALATVIKTNPPTQATILNIAKRLTTLIRSDHPQWSDRVVRLGVAAVSFYRMRPTDMCAREHCLLLWIAEGGNSMRAHKGSCYIYNDVGSFTPYKGIPPETTCSRMKDFILQLEGLFCRMPQGLQREDSELLKAVNTLLLEDESEITFIRKCADAALFNEGDDRLKPSRGHFDDDAGSGPPSSWPIWLVYAMQMLVSSTTCQIVFQCNQAAQTLCKRAENLDRCFIGESPGGVGQSLFIAHLAAAYKRNHSYFDPNVWYMDEELRKQIEFADSFILTGQDAPNGARQLREDLLKKTMSADGIPGRKPYGLQTRMLELIGWKRLELNKMLRFGSVTETNFNSILRRCFVWKPKARFWDREYLKENYPDSHLDGIFPKCAELRTFLVSPAAIAAGLKIHYGSEQKHSKEVCRQMIENYVVLGGDEGMTEERMRFACGLKPRDKRQQTVAGPSESFASGSQADRDEDTLALFMVHDFLVEQTCGGRTSKAKDCKTPTIITKKTLEDICHRAPILQDGSYPESFEIGSIKTFVDGNPAREPNTMAVIDYFDTIIKVLKPKKGRPSAAMTARLEEVNNIVSKLRKSEELCKQLLQIVQDPADGAVSAKRRRVIRKHSEEEPKKEYHVRQTNYKYVGLPTSRGRRYVVGTGAQSLSRRLRRVAFPHTMDLDQINSVFVILDQLVDKLDISTVMPVDIRKALSDCAHRREKVCRDHLNTDIATGKQILHSVLHCGLLKPPYESNEFLKTLQKASTYLRWLACSRMPDAYDYYSQPEKKFPESTVLSHLYGIIEDDIMEALADFIRQLPVSHLSLHFGIRLNCDYRTIPDEPQDVEVLMRMCEEHIAEETGYVVKFKVKKHQYLMELIAGHTSSKTNLAVSDIFKKRGNCIPMALAHVTGEYQRIQTRLSDTDDRANTYAASRFSRTYSQALTLTHCKLVPHTGFTIEADGVYLLHADGDGSPHCIGVTVKDTNSSVIIWDGEEQFALSWSEFNLAVNSAIDASSFITFRVFFLPMPAFGRKI
;
A
#
# COMPACT_ATOMS: atom_id res chain seq x y z
N GLN A 1 8.94 51.18 -5.48
CA GLN A 1 8.89 49.97 -6.32
C GLN A 1 7.58 49.22 -6.10
N GLN A 2 7.10 48.44 -7.09
CA GLN A 2 5.78 47.76 -7.06
C GLN A 2 5.83 46.26 -6.74
N LYS A 3 7.02 45.75 -6.41
CA LYS A 3 7.31 44.65 -5.49
C LYS A 3 8.81 44.70 -5.20
N TRP A 4 9.25 44.43 -3.96
CA TRP A 4 10.66 44.34 -3.60
C TRP A 4 10.93 43.03 -2.85
N MET A 5 11.76 42.16 -3.43
CA MET A 5 12.32 40.98 -2.76
C MET A 5 13.53 41.41 -1.93
N ILE A 6 13.52 41.12 -0.64
CA ILE A 6 14.59 41.47 0.31
C ILE A 6 15.08 40.20 1.02
N TYR A 7 16.34 40.19 1.43
CA TYR A 7 16.93 39.13 2.25
C TYR A 7 17.97 39.70 3.22
N GLY A 8 18.12 39.05 4.37
CA GLY A 8 19.29 39.19 5.22
C GLY A 8 20.03 37.87 5.22
N GLU A 9 21.23 37.85 4.65
CA GLU A 9 22.03 36.63 4.47
C GLU A 9 22.47 36.08 5.85
N ASP A 10 23.06 36.95 6.68
CA ASP A 10 23.42 36.70 8.09
C ASP A 10 22.21 36.33 8.98
N LEU A 11 20.98 36.66 8.52
CA LEU A 11 19.73 36.38 9.23
C LEU A 11 19.08 35.06 8.78
N ASN A 12 19.50 34.48 7.66
CA ASN A 12 18.84 33.39 6.93
C ASN A 12 17.33 33.66 6.65
N LEU A 13 16.96 34.93 6.47
CA LEU A 13 15.56 35.37 6.32
C LEU A 13 15.35 36.14 5.01
N ALA A 14 14.26 35.82 4.31
CA ALA A 14 13.84 36.49 3.08
C ALA A 14 12.39 36.98 3.16
N GLY A 15 12.11 38.08 2.48
CA GLY A 15 10.82 38.77 2.48
C GLY A 15 10.42 39.26 1.09
N SER A 16 9.12 39.53 0.93
CA SER A 16 8.61 40.22 -0.26
C SER A 16 7.66 41.34 0.15
N ILE A 17 8.09 42.58 -0.05
CA ILE A 17 7.27 43.76 0.19
C ILE A 17 6.45 44.04 -1.08
N ASP A 18 5.13 44.22 -0.95
CA ASP A 18 4.29 44.51 -2.12
C ASP A 18 4.55 45.90 -2.71
N PHE A 19 4.66 46.95 -1.89
CA PHE A 19 4.98 48.29 -2.38
C PHE A 19 5.84 49.08 -1.41
N VAL A 20 6.81 49.83 -1.96
CA VAL A 20 7.68 50.74 -1.22
C VAL A 20 7.70 52.09 -1.93
N ALA A 21 7.42 53.15 -1.18
CA ALA A 21 7.65 54.53 -1.59
C ALA A 21 8.90 55.10 -0.87
N THR A 22 9.47 56.15 -1.44
CA THR A 22 10.61 56.89 -0.87
C THR A 22 10.17 58.33 -0.66
N ARG A 23 10.47 58.90 0.51
CA ARG A 23 10.18 60.29 0.86
C ARG A 23 11.23 61.24 0.29
N SER A 24 10.97 62.54 0.36
CA SER A 24 11.90 63.61 -0.05
C SER A 24 13.18 63.69 0.80
N ASP A 25 13.20 63.08 1.98
CA ASP A 25 14.36 62.95 2.87
C ASP A 25 15.10 61.60 2.71
N GLY A 26 14.66 60.74 1.78
CA GLY A 26 15.26 59.43 1.50
C GLY A 26 14.70 58.27 2.32
N ASP A 27 13.99 58.54 3.42
CA ASP A 27 13.35 57.49 4.22
C ASP A 27 12.29 56.71 3.41
N LEU A 28 12.21 55.40 3.65
CA LEU A 28 11.24 54.51 3.02
C LEU A 28 9.88 54.51 3.74
N VAL A 29 8.82 54.26 2.98
CA VAL A 29 7.46 53.98 3.49
C VAL A 29 6.95 52.69 2.86
N ILE A 30 6.59 51.73 3.69
CA ILE A 30 6.22 50.37 3.29
C ILE A 30 4.70 50.19 3.26
N PHE A 31 4.19 49.52 2.22
CA PHE A 31 2.77 49.18 2.10
C PHE A 31 2.58 47.71 1.69
N ASP A 32 1.59 47.07 2.31
CA ASP A 32 1.15 45.69 2.05
C ASP A 32 -0.37 45.66 1.80
N TRP A 33 -0.82 44.98 0.75
CA TRP A 33 -2.21 45.11 0.26
C TRP A 33 -3.01 43.82 0.47
N LYS A 34 -3.95 43.83 1.42
CA LYS A 34 -4.80 42.68 1.72
C LYS A 34 -6.20 42.84 1.10
N ARG A 35 -6.56 41.92 0.20
CA ARG A 35 -7.89 41.86 -0.46
C ARG A 35 -8.97 41.19 0.43
N THR A 36 -8.88 41.36 1.75
CA THR A 36 -9.71 40.65 2.73
C THR A 36 -10.94 41.49 3.13
N LYS A 37 -12.15 40.91 3.01
CA LYS A 37 -13.37 41.52 3.55
C LYS A 37 -13.28 41.67 5.07
N GLU A 38 -13.74 42.81 5.59
CA GLU A 38 -13.82 43.12 7.03
C GLU A 38 -12.46 42.99 7.77
N LEU A 39 -11.37 43.40 7.13
CA LEU A 39 -10.02 43.34 7.70
C LEU A 39 -9.89 44.02 9.07
N HIS A 40 -10.61 45.14 9.28
CA HIS A 40 -10.68 45.85 10.56
C HIS A 40 -11.13 44.96 11.75
N THR A 41 -11.88 43.88 11.51
CA THR A 41 -12.31 42.94 12.57
C THR A 41 -11.23 41.97 13.01
N LYS A 42 -10.09 41.91 12.31
CA LYS A 42 -9.10 40.80 12.40
C LYS A 42 -7.85 41.15 13.20
N TYR A 43 -7.92 42.23 13.98
CA TYR A 43 -6.83 42.74 14.83
C TYR A 43 -6.95 42.34 16.31
N SER A 44 -8.02 41.65 16.69
CA SER A 44 -8.17 41.06 18.03
C SER A 44 -8.71 39.64 17.94
N ASN A 45 -8.32 38.80 18.90
CA ASN A 45 -8.86 37.46 19.07
C ASN A 45 -8.86 37.10 20.56
N ARG A 46 -10.02 37.18 21.21
CA ARG A 46 -10.18 36.90 22.65
C ARG A 46 -10.11 35.42 23.03
N PHE A 47 -9.93 34.52 22.06
CA PHE A 47 -9.95 33.07 22.26
C PHE A 47 -8.57 32.42 22.03
N GLN A 48 -7.56 33.18 21.56
CA GLN A 48 -6.25 32.65 21.20
C GLN A 48 -5.19 33.76 21.19
N SER A 49 -4.10 33.55 21.91
CA SER A 49 -2.85 34.33 21.80
C SER A 49 -1.88 33.72 20.78
N MET A 50 -0.82 34.45 20.45
CA MET A 50 0.38 33.88 19.82
C MET A 50 1.18 33.02 20.84
N THR A 51 2.24 32.37 20.38
CA THR A 51 2.99 31.35 21.17
C THR A 51 4.27 31.89 21.80
N GLY A 52 4.65 31.34 22.96
CA GLY A 52 5.94 31.63 23.61
C GLY A 52 6.07 33.09 24.05
N ALA A 53 7.22 33.71 23.78
CA ALA A 53 7.52 35.10 24.14
C ALA A 53 6.67 36.16 23.41
N LEU A 54 5.79 35.76 22.47
CA LEU A 54 4.79 36.63 21.84
C LEU A 54 3.37 36.44 22.41
N SER A 55 3.19 35.68 23.49
CA SER A 55 1.86 35.29 23.99
C SER A 55 1.03 36.42 24.63
N HIS A 56 1.62 37.60 24.83
CA HIS A 56 0.89 38.85 25.11
C HIS A 56 0.13 39.38 23.89
N LEU A 57 0.53 39.00 22.67
CA LEU A 57 -0.15 39.36 21.43
C LEU A 57 -1.28 38.40 21.08
N ALA A 58 -2.38 38.93 20.54
CA ALA A 58 -3.51 38.14 20.07
C ALA A 58 -3.17 37.34 18.80
N GLY A 59 -3.54 36.06 18.76
CA GLY A 59 -3.39 35.18 17.61
C GLY A 59 -4.41 35.52 16.52
N CYS A 60 -4.13 36.55 15.73
CA CYS A 60 -5.03 37.08 14.71
C CYS A 60 -4.26 37.59 13.47
N ALA A 61 -4.93 37.57 12.32
CA ALA A 61 -4.30 37.88 11.03
C ALA A 61 -3.72 39.31 10.97
N GLY A 62 -4.40 40.30 11.56
CA GLY A 62 -3.91 41.68 11.60
C GLY A 62 -2.60 41.82 12.39
N MET A 63 -2.47 41.11 13.51
CA MET A 63 -1.23 41.12 14.30
C MET A 63 -0.08 40.42 13.57
N HIS A 64 -0.37 39.33 12.85
CA HIS A 64 0.64 38.65 12.03
C HIS A 64 1.19 39.57 10.91
N TYR A 65 0.34 40.39 10.29
CA TYR A 65 0.79 41.37 9.27
C TYR A 65 1.63 42.50 9.88
N ARG A 66 1.30 42.96 11.09
CA ARG A 66 2.09 43.98 11.82
C ARG A 66 3.50 43.47 12.14
N LEU A 67 3.62 42.24 12.63
CA LEU A 67 4.93 41.60 12.88
C LEU A 67 5.70 41.37 11.56
N GLN A 68 5.03 40.91 10.50
CA GLN A 68 5.65 40.71 9.18
C GLN A 68 6.30 41.98 8.65
N LEU A 69 5.63 43.14 8.73
CA LEU A 69 6.22 44.40 8.26
C LEU A 69 7.36 44.89 9.15
N ASN A 70 7.32 44.70 10.47
CA ASN A 70 8.45 45.05 11.33
C ASN A 70 9.70 44.21 11.04
N VAL A 71 9.56 42.90 10.75
CA VAL A 71 10.68 42.06 10.28
C VAL A 71 11.22 42.56 8.94
N TYR A 72 10.36 43.01 8.01
CA TYR A 72 10.80 43.59 6.74
C TYR A 72 11.52 44.94 6.91
N ARG A 73 11.08 45.77 7.86
CA ARG A 73 11.80 46.97 8.29
C ARG A 73 13.17 46.62 8.87
N TYR A 74 13.26 45.63 9.75
CA TYR A 74 14.54 45.20 10.34
C TYR A 74 15.55 44.77 9.27
N ILE A 75 15.11 43.96 8.30
CA ILE A 75 15.95 43.55 7.16
C ILE A 75 16.40 44.77 6.33
N LEU A 76 15.51 45.71 6.02
CA LEU A 76 15.87 46.94 5.28
C LEU A 76 16.86 47.84 6.04
N GLU A 77 16.65 48.04 7.34
CA GLU A 77 17.48 48.90 8.17
C GLU A 77 18.86 48.29 8.48
N LYS A 78 18.95 46.96 8.59
CA LYS A 78 20.21 46.25 8.89
C LYS A 78 20.98 45.81 7.66
N CYS A 79 20.33 45.14 6.70
CA CYS A 79 21.00 44.51 5.56
C CYS A 79 21.11 45.42 4.33
N TYR A 80 20.28 46.47 4.24
CA TYR A 80 20.30 47.42 3.11
C TYR A 80 20.60 48.88 3.52
N GLY A 81 20.76 49.14 4.82
CA GLY A 81 20.99 50.49 5.36
C GLY A 81 19.85 51.49 5.09
N GLN A 82 18.64 51.01 4.76
CA GLN A 82 17.51 51.85 4.38
C GLN A 82 16.58 52.09 5.58
N LYS A 83 16.53 53.33 6.05
CA LYS A 83 15.65 53.74 7.16
C LYS A 83 14.18 53.73 6.74
N VAL A 84 13.31 53.16 7.58
CA VAL A 84 11.87 53.09 7.31
C VAL A 84 11.13 54.05 8.25
N HIS A 85 10.47 55.06 7.67
CA HIS A 85 9.72 56.05 8.44
C HIS A 85 8.37 55.49 8.96
N SER A 86 7.62 54.79 8.11
CA SER A 86 6.31 54.23 8.48
C SER A 86 5.88 53.06 7.59
N MET A 87 4.92 52.29 8.10
CA MET A 87 4.50 51.00 7.54
C MET A 87 2.97 50.90 7.58
N PHE A 88 2.34 50.43 6.50
CA PHE A 88 0.88 50.40 6.37
C PHE A 88 0.36 49.07 5.81
N VAL A 89 -0.71 48.54 6.41
CA VAL A 89 -1.50 47.43 5.86
C VAL A 89 -2.80 47.99 5.29
N VAL A 90 -3.04 47.76 4.00
CA VAL A 90 -4.12 48.40 3.22
C VAL A 90 -5.18 47.39 2.79
N GLY A 91 -6.44 47.63 3.18
CA GLY A 91 -7.60 46.79 2.86
C GLY A 91 -8.24 47.14 1.51
N CYS A 92 -7.85 46.43 0.45
CA CYS A 92 -8.30 46.69 -0.94
C CYS A 92 -9.48 45.80 -1.40
N HIS A 93 -10.33 45.33 -0.49
CA HIS A 93 -11.50 44.51 -0.86
C HIS A 93 -12.63 45.38 -1.47
N PRO A 94 -13.32 44.98 -2.56
CA PRO A 94 -14.34 45.79 -3.23
C PRO A 94 -15.50 46.28 -2.35
N ALA A 95 -15.77 45.65 -1.21
CA ALA A 95 -16.76 46.15 -0.24
C ALA A 95 -16.41 47.53 0.35
N TYR A 96 -15.14 47.96 0.26
CA TYR A 96 -14.70 49.30 0.67
C TYR A 96 -14.87 50.36 -0.44
N ALA A 97 -15.36 50.02 -1.64
CA ALA A 97 -15.51 50.98 -2.75
C ALA A 97 -16.51 52.12 -2.46
N ASN A 98 -17.42 51.91 -1.49
CA ASN A 98 -18.41 52.90 -1.05
C ASN A 98 -18.11 53.45 0.36
N SER A 99 -16.90 53.24 0.88
CA SER A 99 -16.43 53.75 2.16
C SER A 99 -15.02 54.34 2.02
N GLN A 100 -14.44 54.86 3.11
CA GLN A 100 -12.99 55.02 3.15
C GLN A 100 -12.33 53.63 3.07
N ALA A 101 -11.21 53.52 2.37
CA ALA A 101 -10.39 52.32 2.37
C ALA A 101 -9.82 52.08 3.77
N PHE A 102 -9.78 50.84 4.23
CA PHE A 102 -9.15 50.52 5.51
C PHE A 102 -7.63 50.64 5.38
N VAL A 103 -7.01 51.45 6.23
CA VAL A 103 -5.56 51.59 6.35
C VAL A 103 -5.21 51.43 7.83
N ASP A 104 -4.35 50.46 8.12
CA ASP A 104 -3.76 50.24 9.43
C ASP A 104 -2.32 50.75 9.42
N GLU A 105 -2.03 51.80 10.19
CA GLU A 105 -0.65 52.19 10.46
C GLU A 105 -0.05 51.18 11.45
N VAL A 106 1.02 50.51 11.01
CA VAL A 106 1.63 49.42 11.75
C VAL A 106 2.54 50.02 12.83
N PRO A 107 2.29 49.73 14.12
CA PRO A 107 3.17 50.20 15.19
C PRO A 107 4.56 49.57 15.04
N ILE A 108 5.57 50.27 15.54
CA ILE A 108 6.90 49.70 15.72
C ILE A 108 6.82 48.65 16.84
N LEU A 109 7.27 47.44 16.55
CA LEU A 109 7.27 46.26 17.42
C LEU A 109 8.70 45.73 17.53
N ASP A 110 9.63 46.59 17.96
CA ASP A 110 11.06 46.27 17.96
C ASP A 110 11.38 45.12 18.93
N ASP A 111 10.75 45.05 20.11
CA ASP A 111 10.96 43.96 21.06
C ASP A 111 10.48 42.60 20.50
N GLU A 112 9.27 42.54 19.94
CA GLU A 112 8.75 41.32 19.33
C GLU A 112 9.50 40.92 18.06
N THR A 113 10.03 41.89 17.32
CA THR A 113 10.90 41.66 16.17
C THR A 113 12.25 41.12 16.61
N MET A 114 12.85 41.66 17.67
CA MET A 114 14.09 41.13 18.25
C MET A 114 13.90 39.74 18.86
N ILE A 115 12.72 39.43 19.41
CA ILE A 115 12.34 38.06 19.83
C ILE A 115 12.37 37.10 18.62
N LEU A 116 11.78 37.48 17.49
CA LEU A 116 11.79 36.68 16.26
C LEU A 116 13.19 36.53 15.66
N ILE A 117 13.96 37.62 15.57
CA ILE A 117 15.31 37.64 14.99
C ILE A 117 16.30 36.84 15.85
N ARG A 118 16.28 36.99 17.18
CA ARG A 118 17.10 36.17 18.10
C ARG A 118 16.75 34.69 17.98
N HIS A 119 15.46 34.36 17.84
CA HIS A 119 15.02 32.99 17.64
C HIS A 119 15.52 32.40 16.31
N GLU A 120 15.66 33.18 15.23
CA GLU A 120 16.24 32.68 13.98
C GLU A 120 17.76 32.54 14.06
N HIS A 121 18.50 33.52 14.60
CA HIS A 121 19.95 33.38 14.81
C HIS A 121 20.31 32.17 15.68
N SER A 122 19.50 31.84 16.69
CA SER A 122 19.70 30.64 17.51
C SER A 122 19.59 29.31 16.74
N LYS A 123 19.05 29.34 15.50
CA LYS A 123 19.05 28.20 14.57
C LYS A 123 20.23 28.24 13.63
N THR A 124 20.58 29.42 13.09
CA THR A 124 21.70 29.56 12.13
C THR A 124 23.02 29.10 12.75
N ILE A 125 23.28 29.49 14.02
CA ILE A 125 24.45 29.03 14.78
C ILE A 125 24.45 27.50 14.97
N SER A 126 23.27 26.88 15.09
CA SER A 126 23.15 25.42 15.22
C SER A 126 23.31 24.65 13.90
N ASP A 127 23.14 25.28 12.73
CA ASP A 127 23.22 24.59 11.42
C ASP A 127 24.66 24.56 10.85
N GLU A 128 25.52 25.58 11.05
CA GLU A 128 26.89 25.56 10.50
C GLU A 128 27.84 24.56 11.19
N TYR A 129 27.79 24.45 12.52
CA TYR A 129 28.60 23.45 13.24
C TYR A 129 28.13 22.01 12.95
N LEU A 130 26.85 21.85 12.57
CA LEU A 130 26.24 20.57 12.20
C LEU A 130 26.78 19.97 10.88
N ASP A 131 27.36 20.79 10.00
CA ASP A 131 27.83 20.35 8.67
C ASP A 131 29.29 19.84 8.70
N TYR A 132 30.02 20.05 9.80
CA TYR A 132 31.39 19.54 10.00
C TYR A 132 31.49 18.36 10.99
N LEU A 133 30.60 18.28 11.99
CA LEU A 133 30.40 17.09 12.84
C LEU A 133 28.92 16.69 12.87
N GLY A 134 28.65 15.42 12.52
CA GLY A 134 27.32 14.93 12.13
C GLY A 134 26.25 14.86 13.24
N ALA A 135 25.73 16.03 13.63
CA ALA A 135 24.48 16.26 14.36
C ALA A 135 24.34 15.61 15.77
N GLY A 136 24.80 16.34 16.78
CA GLY A 136 24.41 16.19 18.18
C GLY A 136 25.02 17.27 19.10
N ASP A 137 24.14 18.10 19.65
CA ASP A 137 24.23 19.15 20.69
C ASP A 137 25.58 19.41 21.42
N GLU A 138 25.97 20.69 21.52
CA GLU A 138 26.99 21.22 22.44
C GLU A 138 26.37 21.88 23.71
N ASP A 139 27.23 22.20 24.69
CA ASP A 139 26.89 22.54 26.08
C ASP A 139 26.49 24.03 26.29
N PRO A 140 25.60 24.39 27.23
CA PRO A 140 25.12 25.78 27.39
C PRO A 140 26.13 26.80 27.97
N ASP A 141 27.20 26.35 28.63
CA ASP A 141 28.07 27.21 29.46
C ASP A 141 29.38 27.66 28.76
N PHE A 142 29.48 27.56 27.43
CA PHE A 142 30.65 28.00 26.67
C PHE A 142 30.64 29.51 26.38
N ASP A 143 31.23 30.33 27.26
CA ASP A 143 31.45 31.76 27.02
C ASP A 143 32.54 32.03 25.98
N PHE A 144 32.16 31.87 24.72
CA PHE A 144 32.99 32.21 23.56
C PHE A 144 33.26 33.72 23.43
N GLY A 145 32.53 34.58 24.15
CA GLY A 145 32.66 36.03 24.09
C GLY A 145 34.01 36.53 24.59
N ARG A 146 34.64 35.80 25.51
CA ARG A 146 35.97 36.13 26.05
C ARG A 146 37.11 35.72 25.10
N GLN A 147 37.06 34.52 24.53
CA GLN A 147 38.14 34.04 23.65
C GLN A 147 38.12 34.72 22.28
N LEU A 148 36.95 35.03 21.71
CA LEU A 148 36.87 35.75 20.44
C LEU A 148 37.43 37.18 20.55
N ALA A 149 37.36 37.81 21.73
CA ALA A 149 37.98 39.11 22.00
C ALA A 149 39.52 39.04 22.09
N GLU A 150 40.10 37.87 22.42
CA GLU A 150 41.55 37.65 22.51
C GLU A 150 42.14 37.14 21.17
N GLU A 151 41.37 36.42 20.35
CA GLU A 151 41.81 35.94 19.02
C GLU A 151 41.62 36.96 17.87
N MET A 152 40.84 38.03 18.07
CA MET A 152 40.64 39.07 17.05
C MET A 152 41.80 40.07 16.88
N ASP A 153 42.83 40.04 17.74
CA ASP A 153 43.93 41.02 17.75
C ASP A 153 45.32 40.41 17.46
N TYR A 154 45.49 39.81 16.27
CA TYR A 154 46.80 39.35 15.80
C TYR A 154 47.13 39.66 14.32
N ASN A 155 46.82 40.90 13.89
CA ASN A 155 47.45 41.51 12.71
C ASN A 155 48.62 42.42 13.14
N ASN A 156 49.66 41.84 13.76
CA ASN A 156 50.88 42.57 14.10
C ASN A 156 52.12 41.65 14.10
N GLU A 157 53.26 42.16 13.64
CA GLU A 157 54.48 41.36 13.41
C GLU A 157 55.40 41.30 14.64
N ALA A 158 55.62 40.11 15.23
CA ALA A 158 56.76 39.88 16.15
C ALA A 158 57.19 38.41 16.30
N ALA A 159 58.37 38.10 15.76
CA ALA A 159 59.50 37.38 16.40
C ALA A 159 59.31 36.09 17.25
N ILE A 160 60.11 35.06 16.88
CA ILE A 160 60.82 34.08 17.76
C ILE A 160 59.92 33.09 18.55
N ALA A 161 59.79 31.80 18.24
CA ALA A 161 60.76 30.70 18.01
C ALA A 161 61.39 30.06 19.26
N ILE A 162 61.88 28.82 19.10
CA ILE A 162 62.60 27.95 20.06
C ILE A 162 61.70 27.04 20.95
N ALA A 163 62.19 25.82 21.22
CA ALA A 163 61.56 24.75 22.01
C ALA A 163 62.50 24.39 23.20
N PRO A 164 62.48 23.19 23.84
CA PRO A 164 61.42 22.23 24.12
C PRO A 164 61.37 21.80 25.64
N VAL A 165 60.40 20.96 26.01
CA VAL A 165 60.43 19.99 27.15
C VAL A 165 60.69 20.51 28.58
N ARG A 166 59.70 20.31 29.47
CA ARG A 166 59.89 19.53 30.72
C ARG A 166 58.58 19.04 31.35
N LEU A 167 58.65 17.86 31.98
CA LEU A 167 57.61 17.29 32.85
C LEU A 167 57.97 17.58 34.31
N SER A 168 57.12 18.31 35.04
CA SER A 168 57.16 18.37 36.51
C SER A 168 55.88 18.94 37.12
N GLN A 169 55.11 18.06 37.77
CA GLN A 169 54.29 18.27 38.99
C GLN A 169 53.36 19.51 39.12
N ALA A 170 52.07 19.22 39.26
CA ALA A 170 51.03 20.03 39.97
C ALA A 170 50.68 21.40 39.31
N GLU A 171 49.60 22.11 39.66
CA GLU A 171 48.67 22.03 40.82
C GLU A 171 47.17 22.01 40.39
N GLU A 172 46.25 21.81 41.34
CA GLU A 172 44.79 21.81 41.12
C GLU A 172 44.14 23.11 41.64
N GLU A 173 43.51 23.89 40.75
CA GLU A 173 42.49 24.90 41.11
C GLU A 173 41.23 24.61 40.27
N GLN A 174 40.24 23.90 40.85
CA GLN A 174 39.09 24.46 41.59
C GLN A 174 38.07 25.20 40.70
N ALA A 175 37.00 24.48 40.35
CA ALA A 175 35.79 25.05 39.74
C ALA A 175 34.85 25.66 40.81
N GLU A 176 34.00 26.60 40.41
CA GLU A 176 33.19 27.40 41.35
C GLU A 176 32.11 26.59 42.11
N PRO A 177 31.72 27.01 43.34
CA PRO A 177 31.10 26.09 44.30
C PRO A 177 29.57 26.00 44.25
N GLU A 178 28.88 27.01 43.71
CA GLU A 178 27.44 27.18 43.97
C GLU A 178 26.56 26.09 43.34
N THR A 179 26.81 25.74 42.07
CA THR A 179 26.04 24.71 41.34
C THR A 179 26.18 23.32 41.99
N VAL A 180 27.34 23.02 42.58
CA VAL A 180 27.62 21.77 43.29
C VAL A 180 26.96 21.76 44.68
N ALA A 181 26.98 22.89 45.39
CA ALA A 181 26.38 23.02 46.71
C ALA A 181 24.86 22.74 46.70
N VAL A 182 24.14 23.22 45.69
CA VAL A 182 22.69 23.02 45.56
C VAL A 182 22.33 21.54 45.34
N LEU A 183 23.11 20.79 44.57
CA LEU A 183 22.85 19.36 44.34
C LEU A 183 23.18 18.51 45.57
N ASN A 184 24.29 18.79 46.26
CA ASN A 184 24.67 18.07 47.48
C ASN A 184 23.71 18.34 48.66
N GLN A 185 23.15 19.55 48.78
CA GLN A 185 22.14 19.87 49.81
C GLN A 185 20.83 19.06 49.67
N ILE A 186 20.49 18.60 48.45
CA ILE A 186 19.22 17.91 48.19
C ILE A 186 19.38 16.39 48.28
N PHE A 187 20.56 15.83 47.99
CA PHE A 187 20.77 14.38 47.83
C PHE A 187 22.00 13.78 48.54
N GLY A 188 22.61 14.49 49.50
CA GLY A 188 23.73 13.95 50.30
C GLY A 188 23.37 12.67 51.09
N PRO A 189 24.29 11.71 51.24
CA PRO A 189 24.00 10.38 51.80
C PRO A 189 23.75 10.35 53.32
N ASP A 190 24.18 11.39 54.05
CA ASP A 190 24.28 11.35 55.52
C ASP A 190 22.95 11.54 56.27
N ASN A 191 21.84 11.80 55.57
CA ASN A 191 20.52 12.09 56.16
C ASN A 191 19.63 10.85 56.40
N LEU A 192 20.19 9.63 56.49
CA LEU A 192 19.43 8.36 56.49
C LEU A 192 19.72 7.41 57.66
N GLU A 193 19.61 7.90 58.90
CA GLU A 193 19.25 7.02 60.04
C GLU A 193 17.73 6.98 60.22
N ILE A 194 17.10 5.85 59.93
CA ILE A 194 15.65 5.64 60.13
C ILE A 194 15.40 4.44 61.06
N THR A 195 15.08 4.73 62.32
CA THR A 195 14.62 3.73 63.29
C THR A 195 13.17 3.34 63.01
N VAL A 196 12.95 2.28 62.24
CA VAL A 196 11.60 1.78 61.92
C VAL A 196 10.97 1.10 63.15
N LYS A 197 9.88 1.66 63.66
CA LYS A 197 8.92 0.92 64.49
C LYS A 197 7.87 0.29 63.59
N THR A 198 7.63 -1.00 63.78
CA THR A 198 6.63 -1.79 63.04
C THR A 198 5.30 -1.82 63.80
N GLU A 199 4.23 -1.36 63.15
CA GLU A 199 2.85 -1.70 63.48
C GLU A 199 2.14 -2.09 62.18
N GLU A 200 1.36 -3.17 62.21
CA GLU A 200 0.69 -3.75 61.05
C GLU A 200 -0.75 -3.20 60.92
N ALA A 201 -1.20 -2.94 59.69
CA ALA A 201 -2.59 -2.59 59.39
C ALA A 201 -2.97 -2.98 57.95
N ASP A 202 -4.20 -3.45 57.77
CA ASP A 202 -4.64 -4.18 56.57
C ASP A 202 -4.70 -3.38 55.26
N ALA A 203 -4.66 -4.14 54.16
CA ALA A 203 -4.77 -3.66 52.79
C ALA A 203 -6.10 -4.04 52.15
N ASP A 204 -7.08 -3.13 52.19
CA ASP A 204 -8.12 -2.97 51.16
C ASP A 204 -8.87 -1.64 51.37
N ALA A 205 -8.66 -0.66 50.48
CA ALA A 205 -9.42 0.59 50.41
C ALA A 205 -9.21 1.25 49.03
N GLU A 206 -10.29 1.74 48.41
CA GLU A 206 -10.24 2.44 47.12
C GLU A 206 -9.68 3.87 47.28
N GLU A 207 -8.90 4.36 46.31
CA GLU A 207 -8.37 5.74 46.32
C GLU A 207 -9.47 6.75 45.91
N ASP A 208 -10.21 7.24 46.90
CA ASP A 208 -11.17 8.34 46.75
C ASP A 208 -10.44 9.68 46.53
N GLU A 209 -10.69 10.37 45.40
CA GLU A 209 -10.03 11.64 45.03
C GLU A 209 -10.39 12.83 45.95
N SER A 210 -11.23 12.64 46.96
CA SER A 210 -11.53 13.64 48.01
C SER A 210 -10.61 13.62 49.24
N GLY A 211 -9.70 12.63 49.35
CA GLY A 211 -8.83 12.42 50.52
C GLY A 211 -7.68 13.42 50.69
N GLY A 212 -7.44 13.86 51.94
CA GLY A 212 -6.40 14.83 52.29
C GLY A 212 -4.96 14.35 52.03
N VAL A 213 -4.09 15.30 51.65
CA VAL A 213 -2.77 15.12 51.01
C VAL A 213 -1.80 14.12 51.68
N GLY A 214 -1.86 13.92 53.01
CA GLY A 214 -0.81 13.23 53.78
C GLY A 214 -0.87 11.70 53.86
N THR A 215 -2.05 11.09 53.97
CA THR A 215 -2.16 9.67 54.40
C THR A 215 -1.94 8.66 53.28
N ALA A 216 -2.38 8.93 52.05
CA ALA A 216 -2.20 8.01 50.92
C ALA A 216 -0.71 7.83 50.54
N ARG A 217 0.13 8.85 50.76
CA ARG A 217 1.48 8.90 50.18
C ARG A 217 2.49 8.02 50.92
N ARG A 218 2.46 8.03 52.26
CA ARG A 218 3.34 7.21 53.12
C ARG A 218 3.22 5.70 52.85
N LYS A 219 2.07 5.22 52.33
CA LYS A 219 1.91 3.81 51.93
C LYS A 219 2.88 3.37 50.83
N ARG A 220 3.48 4.30 50.06
CA ARG A 220 4.47 3.96 49.02
C ARG A 220 5.76 3.35 49.56
N ARG A 221 6.24 3.78 50.72
CA ARG A 221 7.47 3.25 51.35
C ARG A 221 7.32 1.78 51.78
N LEU A 222 6.08 1.30 51.89
CA LEU A 222 5.71 -0.08 52.23
C LEU A 222 5.60 -0.99 51.00
N ILE A 223 5.72 -0.46 49.78
CA ILE A 223 5.67 -1.27 48.56
C ILE A 223 6.96 -2.10 48.45
N LYS A 224 6.80 -3.41 48.23
CA LYS A 224 7.91 -4.36 48.07
C LYS A 224 8.91 -3.88 47.01
N GLY A 225 10.18 -3.74 47.41
CA GLY A 225 11.28 -3.25 46.55
C GLY A 225 11.44 -1.73 46.48
N ALA A 226 10.57 -0.92 47.12
CA ALA A 226 10.72 0.54 47.13
C ALA A 226 12.04 0.98 47.81
N SER A 227 12.39 0.37 48.94
CA SER A 227 13.60 0.67 49.71
C SER A 227 14.90 0.20 49.04
N THR A 228 14.86 -0.81 48.17
CA THR A 228 16.03 -1.34 47.46
C THR A 228 16.21 -0.78 46.05
N SER A 229 15.20 -0.13 45.47
CA SER A 229 15.18 0.26 44.06
C SER A 229 16.39 1.09 43.60
N SER A 230 17.03 1.87 44.47
CA SER A 230 18.22 2.65 44.10
C SER A 230 19.45 1.74 43.93
N SER A 231 19.76 0.91 44.92
CA SER A 231 20.87 -0.05 44.86
C SER A 231 20.64 -1.14 43.79
N ASP A 232 19.39 -1.56 43.60
CA ASP A 232 18.97 -2.50 42.56
C ASP A 232 19.28 -1.97 41.14
N PHE A 233 19.12 -0.66 40.90
CA PHE A 233 19.53 -0.03 39.65
C PHE A 233 21.04 0.21 39.56
N SER A 234 21.72 0.64 40.64
CA SER A 234 23.19 0.73 40.68
C SER A 234 23.86 -0.59 40.29
N ASN A 235 23.35 -1.70 40.83
CA ASN A 235 23.85 -3.05 40.56
C ASN A 235 23.63 -3.47 39.10
N VAL A 236 22.44 -3.19 38.53
CA VAL A 236 22.14 -3.47 37.12
C VAL A 236 23.02 -2.65 36.18
N PHE A 237 23.17 -1.34 36.40
CA PHE A 237 24.00 -0.50 35.55
C PHE A 237 25.48 -0.87 35.64
N SER A 238 26.00 -1.10 36.85
CA SER A 238 27.39 -1.55 37.03
C SER A 238 27.64 -2.88 36.31
N SER A 239 26.71 -3.83 36.44
CA SER A 239 26.75 -5.12 35.74
C SER A 239 26.77 -4.96 34.22
N TYR A 240 25.95 -4.09 33.64
CA TYR A 240 25.94 -3.86 32.19
C TYR A 240 27.18 -3.08 31.72
N LEU A 241 27.60 -2.03 32.43
CA LEU A 241 28.77 -1.22 32.10
C LEU A 241 30.07 -2.03 32.12
N GLN A 242 30.23 -2.94 33.09
CA GLN A 242 31.36 -3.88 33.13
C GLN A 242 31.36 -4.81 31.91
N SER A 243 30.19 -5.34 31.52
CA SER A 243 30.06 -6.21 30.35
C SER A 243 30.32 -5.47 29.03
N ALA A 244 29.86 -4.23 28.93
CA ALA A 244 30.11 -3.37 27.79
C ALA A 244 31.60 -3.00 27.69
N ALA A 245 32.26 -2.69 28.81
CA ALA A 245 33.69 -2.39 28.83
C ALA A 245 34.53 -3.60 28.39
N ALA A 246 34.23 -4.80 28.90
CA ALA A 246 34.94 -6.03 28.51
C ALA A 246 34.77 -6.35 27.02
N ALA A 247 33.56 -6.22 26.47
CA ALA A 247 33.29 -6.51 25.05
C ALA A 247 33.78 -5.41 24.10
N LEU A 248 33.80 -4.13 24.50
CA LEU A 248 34.37 -3.05 23.68
C LEU A 248 35.91 -3.05 23.68
N ALA A 249 36.55 -3.58 24.72
CA ALA A 249 38.02 -3.66 24.80
C ALA A 249 38.64 -4.58 23.72
N THR A 250 37.86 -5.48 23.11
CA THR A 250 38.29 -6.35 22.00
C THR A 250 37.89 -5.85 20.61
N VAL A 251 37.19 -4.70 20.52
CA VAL A 251 36.76 -4.13 19.23
C VAL A 251 37.89 -3.31 18.61
N ILE A 252 38.48 -3.81 17.53
CA ILE A 252 39.42 -3.05 16.70
C ILE A 252 38.68 -1.86 16.07
N LYS A 253 39.14 -0.65 16.37
CA LYS A 253 38.49 0.61 15.95
C LYS A 253 38.82 0.94 14.49
N THR A 254 38.09 0.33 13.56
CA THR A 254 38.19 0.65 12.13
C THR A 254 37.59 2.03 11.83
N ASN A 255 38.34 2.87 11.11
CA ASN A 255 37.83 4.17 10.66
C ASN A 255 36.81 3.98 9.52
N PRO A 256 35.65 4.66 9.54
CA PRO A 256 34.68 4.55 8.46
C PRO A 256 35.19 5.22 7.17
N PRO A 257 34.90 4.67 5.97
CA PRO A 257 35.37 5.22 4.69
C PRO A 257 34.57 6.47 4.27
N THR A 258 34.82 7.59 4.94
CA THR A 258 34.16 8.90 4.70
C THR A 258 34.44 9.51 3.32
N GLN A 259 35.44 8.99 2.58
CA GLN A 259 35.88 9.53 1.29
C GLN A 259 34.99 9.16 0.09
N ALA A 260 34.04 8.23 0.24
CA ALA A 260 33.36 7.58 -0.90
C ALA A 260 31.99 8.18 -1.33
N THR A 261 31.51 9.24 -0.67
CA THR A 261 30.20 9.85 -0.96
C THR A 261 30.23 10.73 -2.22
N ILE A 262 29.10 10.87 -2.92
CA ILE A 262 28.99 11.73 -4.11
C ILE A 262 29.40 13.18 -3.80
N LEU A 263 28.95 13.71 -2.65
CA LEU A 263 29.28 15.06 -2.21
C LEU A 263 30.78 15.22 -1.90
N ASN A 264 31.38 14.26 -1.20
CA ASN A 264 32.79 14.35 -0.80
C ASN A 264 33.74 14.14 -1.98
N ILE A 265 33.40 13.25 -2.93
CA ILE A 265 34.13 13.08 -4.18
C ILE A 265 34.06 14.36 -5.02
N ALA A 266 32.86 14.92 -5.23
CA ALA A 266 32.68 16.14 -6.00
C ALA A 266 33.37 17.35 -5.34
N LYS A 267 33.19 17.55 -4.01
CA LYS A 267 33.90 18.60 -3.24
C LYS A 267 35.42 18.43 -3.37
N ARG A 268 35.97 17.24 -3.07
CA ARG A 268 37.43 16.98 -3.10
C ARG A 268 38.05 17.24 -4.48
N LEU A 269 37.45 16.72 -5.55
CA LEU A 269 37.94 16.93 -6.91
C LEU A 269 37.80 18.40 -7.35
N THR A 270 36.72 19.08 -6.94
CA THR A 270 36.53 20.52 -7.21
C THR A 270 37.59 21.37 -6.51
N THR A 271 37.91 21.08 -5.24
CA THR A 271 38.97 21.77 -4.50
C THR A 271 40.34 21.53 -5.14
N LEU A 272 40.67 20.28 -5.50
CA LEU A 272 41.95 19.93 -6.14
C LEU A 272 42.10 20.66 -7.49
N ILE A 273 41.10 20.56 -8.37
CA ILE A 273 41.15 21.19 -9.69
C ILE A 273 41.16 22.72 -9.60
N ARG A 274 40.47 23.33 -8.62
CA ARG A 274 40.55 24.78 -8.38
C ARG A 274 41.87 25.23 -7.74
N SER A 275 42.62 24.31 -7.11
CA SER A 275 43.98 24.58 -6.60
C SER A 275 45.02 24.55 -7.72
N ASP A 276 44.94 23.57 -8.62
CA ASP A 276 45.89 23.42 -9.73
C ASP A 276 45.57 24.38 -10.91
N HIS A 277 44.29 24.70 -11.11
CA HIS A 277 43.80 25.56 -12.19
C HIS A 277 42.84 26.66 -11.69
N PRO A 278 43.30 27.60 -10.84
CA PRO A 278 42.45 28.67 -10.27
C PRO A 278 41.83 29.60 -11.32
N GLN A 279 42.42 29.66 -12.53
CA GLN A 279 41.92 30.43 -13.67
C GLN A 279 40.74 29.78 -14.44
N TRP A 280 40.34 28.54 -14.13
CA TRP A 280 39.24 27.86 -14.83
C TRP A 280 37.86 28.32 -14.35
N SER A 281 36.91 28.47 -15.29
CA SER A 281 35.51 28.75 -14.97
C SER A 281 34.83 27.58 -14.24
N ASP A 282 33.69 27.83 -13.59
CA ASP A 282 32.89 26.77 -12.98
C ASP A 282 32.43 25.71 -14.01
N ARG A 283 32.30 26.07 -15.30
CA ARG A 283 31.94 25.11 -16.37
C ARG A 283 33.12 24.22 -16.74
N VAL A 284 34.33 24.78 -16.88
CA VAL A 284 35.55 24.01 -17.16
C VAL A 284 35.95 23.14 -15.97
N VAL A 285 35.87 23.67 -14.74
CA VAL A 285 36.10 22.89 -13.51
C VAL A 285 35.16 21.69 -13.44
N ARG A 286 33.86 21.86 -13.73
CA ARG A 286 32.90 20.73 -13.76
C ARG A 286 33.22 19.71 -14.85
N LEU A 287 33.64 20.14 -16.04
CA LEU A 287 34.08 19.23 -17.09
C LEU A 287 35.34 18.46 -16.66
N GLY A 288 36.32 19.11 -16.02
CA GLY A 288 37.50 18.45 -15.44
C GLY A 288 37.16 17.45 -14.33
N VAL A 289 36.28 17.82 -13.39
CA VAL A 289 35.80 16.94 -12.31
C VAL A 289 35.07 15.72 -12.90
N ALA A 290 34.24 15.90 -13.93
CA ALA A 290 33.59 14.79 -14.63
C ALA A 290 34.59 13.92 -15.40
N ALA A 291 35.55 14.54 -16.10
CA ALA A 291 36.58 13.81 -16.83
C ALA A 291 37.38 12.90 -15.89
N VAL A 292 37.93 13.44 -14.79
CA VAL A 292 38.65 12.70 -13.75
C VAL A 292 37.76 11.63 -13.08
N SER A 293 36.45 11.88 -12.92
CA SER A 293 35.51 10.91 -12.34
C SER A 293 35.25 9.68 -13.22
N PHE A 294 35.37 9.81 -14.55
CA PHE A 294 34.87 8.78 -15.49
C PHE A 294 35.89 8.21 -16.49
N TYR A 295 37.05 8.83 -16.73
CA TYR A 295 38.00 8.39 -17.76
C TYR A 295 38.63 6.98 -17.54
N ARG A 296 38.64 6.50 -16.29
CA ARG A 296 39.06 5.13 -15.93
C ARG A 296 37.92 4.09 -15.99
N MET A 297 36.69 4.53 -16.24
CA MET A 297 35.47 3.72 -16.26
C MET A 297 35.07 3.34 -17.69
N ARG A 298 34.35 2.22 -17.87
CA ARG A 298 33.71 1.89 -19.16
C ARG A 298 32.23 2.30 -19.06
N PRO A 299 31.55 2.70 -20.16
CA PRO A 299 30.12 3.02 -20.11
C PRO A 299 29.24 1.88 -19.54
N THR A 300 29.67 0.62 -19.69
CA THR A 300 29.01 -0.57 -19.11
C THR A 300 29.10 -0.68 -17.59
N ASP A 301 29.98 0.09 -16.95
CA ASP A 301 30.29 -0.01 -15.52
C ASP A 301 29.57 1.08 -14.70
N MET A 302 28.95 2.07 -15.35
CA MET A 302 28.20 3.13 -14.70
C MET A 302 26.90 2.58 -14.09
N CYS A 303 26.81 2.47 -12.77
CA CYS A 303 25.54 2.14 -12.10
C CYS A 303 24.77 3.43 -11.76
N ALA A 304 23.63 3.30 -11.06
CA ALA A 304 22.81 4.45 -10.68
C ALA A 304 23.58 5.52 -9.86
N ARG A 305 24.59 5.11 -9.07
CA ARG A 305 25.46 6.01 -8.31
C ARG A 305 26.24 6.96 -9.23
N GLU A 306 26.81 6.43 -10.31
CA GLU A 306 27.66 7.18 -11.25
C GLU A 306 26.83 8.15 -12.09
N HIS A 307 25.62 7.74 -12.48
CA HIS A 307 24.64 8.64 -13.10
C HIS A 307 24.24 9.80 -12.15
N CYS A 308 24.02 9.52 -10.86
CA CYS A 308 23.77 10.56 -9.86
C CYS A 308 24.99 11.46 -9.61
N LEU A 309 26.22 10.92 -9.67
CA LEU A 309 27.46 11.70 -9.55
C LEU A 309 27.62 12.65 -10.74
N LEU A 310 27.45 12.17 -11.98
CA LEU A 310 27.52 13.01 -13.18
C LEU A 310 26.46 14.12 -13.17
N LEU A 311 25.23 13.81 -12.76
CA LEU A 311 24.15 14.80 -12.60
C LEU A 311 24.49 15.83 -11.51
N TRP A 312 25.10 15.42 -10.39
CA TRP A 312 25.55 16.35 -9.34
C TRP A 312 26.70 17.24 -9.80
N ILE A 313 27.65 16.72 -10.59
CA ILE A 313 28.74 17.52 -11.16
C ILE A 313 28.18 18.55 -12.16
N ALA A 314 27.23 18.16 -13.02
CA ALA A 314 26.63 19.05 -14.01
C ALA A 314 25.78 20.18 -13.40
N GLU A 315 24.85 19.85 -12.49
CA GLU A 315 23.79 20.76 -12.04
C GLU A 315 23.91 21.17 -10.55
N GLY A 316 24.68 20.45 -9.74
CA GLY A 316 24.75 20.61 -8.29
C GLY A 316 25.28 21.97 -7.83
N GLY A 317 24.64 22.55 -6.81
CA GLY A 317 24.88 23.92 -6.32
C GLY A 317 24.15 24.99 -7.14
N ASN A 318 24.24 24.89 -8.47
CA ASN A 318 23.77 25.91 -9.41
C ASN A 318 22.25 25.78 -9.67
N SER A 319 21.81 24.64 -10.22
CA SER A 319 20.41 24.37 -10.59
C SER A 319 19.81 23.16 -9.85
N MET A 320 20.61 22.43 -9.08
CA MET A 320 20.17 21.33 -8.22
C MET A 320 20.79 21.44 -6.83
N ARG A 321 20.00 21.18 -5.78
CA ARG A 321 20.45 21.17 -4.37
C ARG A 321 19.97 19.91 -3.67
N ALA A 322 20.72 19.43 -2.68
CA ALA A 322 20.33 18.32 -1.82
C ALA A 322 20.32 18.80 -0.37
N HIS A 323 19.20 18.64 0.33
CA HIS A 323 19.02 19.05 1.73
C HIS A 323 18.09 18.10 2.46
N LYS A 324 18.45 17.70 3.69
CA LYS A 324 17.64 16.81 4.56
C LYS A 324 17.08 15.59 3.80
N GLY A 325 17.94 14.95 2.99
CA GLY A 325 17.62 13.75 2.19
C GLY A 325 16.78 13.99 0.93
N SER A 326 16.33 15.22 0.67
CA SER A 326 15.53 15.59 -0.52
C SER A 326 16.38 16.30 -1.57
N CYS A 327 16.15 15.96 -2.84
CA CYS A 327 16.67 16.71 -3.99
C CYS A 327 15.71 17.85 -4.34
N TYR A 328 16.25 19.00 -4.74
CA TYR A 328 15.52 20.18 -5.20
C TYR A 328 16.11 20.63 -6.54
N ILE A 329 15.26 20.92 -7.52
CA ILE A 329 15.68 21.44 -8.83
C ILE A 329 15.10 22.83 -9.04
N TYR A 330 15.93 23.73 -9.59
CA TYR A 330 15.59 25.08 -9.96
C TYR A 330 14.73 25.08 -11.23
N ASN A 331 13.56 25.72 -11.17
CA ASN A 331 12.58 25.74 -12.24
C ASN A 331 12.57 27.08 -13.01
N ASP A 332 11.91 27.06 -14.16
CA ASP A 332 11.88 28.17 -15.11
C ASP A 332 11.03 29.37 -14.62
N VAL A 333 10.43 29.27 -13.42
CA VAL A 333 9.77 30.37 -12.70
C VAL A 333 10.60 30.91 -11.52
N GLY A 334 11.89 30.57 -11.46
CA GLY A 334 12.86 31.18 -10.55
C GLY A 334 12.86 30.61 -9.13
N SER A 335 12.54 29.33 -8.95
CA SER A 335 12.44 28.72 -7.62
C SER A 335 12.98 27.29 -7.55
N PHE A 336 13.61 26.94 -6.41
CA PHE A 336 13.96 25.55 -6.11
C PHE A 336 12.70 24.78 -5.67
N THR A 337 12.41 23.66 -6.33
CA THR A 337 11.24 22.82 -6.04
C THR A 337 11.65 21.39 -5.70
N PRO A 338 11.01 20.74 -4.70
CA PRO A 338 11.37 19.39 -4.27
C PRO A 338 11.08 18.37 -5.37
N TYR A 339 12.11 17.68 -5.81
CA TYR A 339 12.11 16.85 -7.00
C TYR A 339 11.54 15.44 -6.75
N LYS A 340 10.53 15.04 -7.53
CA LYS A 340 9.84 13.74 -7.43
C LYS A 340 9.39 13.21 -8.80
N GLY A 341 10.29 12.74 -9.66
CA GLY A 341 9.92 12.15 -10.94
C GLY A 341 11.06 11.98 -11.95
N ILE A 342 10.88 12.61 -13.12
CA ILE A 342 11.85 12.76 -14.22
C ILE A 342 12.30 14.23 -14.23
N PRO A 343 13.57 14.58 -14.53
CA PRO A 343 14.04 15.96 -14.44
C PRO A 343 13.25 16.91 -15.36
N PRO A 344 13.14 18.20 -15.02
CA PRO A 344 12.56 19.21 -15.93
C PRO A 344 13.25 19.20 -17.29
N GLU A 345 12.51 19.49 -18.36
CA GLU A 345 13.03 19.47 -19.74
C GLU A 345 14.27 20.38 -19.89
N THR A 346 14.28 21.54 -19.23
CA THR A 346 15.45 22.45 -19.21
C THR A 346 16.67 21.87 -18.49
N THR A 347 16.46 21.00 -17.48
CA THR A 347 17.55 20.22 -16.84
C THR A 347 18.04 19.11 -17.77
N CYS A 348 17.13 18.39 -18.45
CA CYS A 348 17.49 17.39 -19.44
C CYS A 348 18.28 17.97 -20.62
N SER A 349 17.95 19.18 -21.09
CA SER A 349 18.73 19.86 -22.13
C SER A 349 20.14 20.20 -21.65
N ARG A 350 20.28 20.89 -20.50
CA ARG A 350 21.61 21.23 -19.95
C ARG A 350 22.48 20.01 -19.69
N MET A 351 21.86 18.90 -19.26
CA MET A 351 22.53 17.61 -19.05
C MET A 351 22.99 16.98 -20.37
N LYS A 352 22.14 16.94 -21.41
CA LYS A 352 22.51 16.49 -22.76
C LYS A 352 23.69 17.31 -23.30
N ASP A 353 23.63 18.63 -23.17
CA ASP A 353 24.68 19.52 -23.68
C ASP A 353 26.00 19.36 -22.87
N PHE A 354 25.93 19.08 -21.56
CA PHE A 354 27.11 18.74 -20.74
C PHE A 354 27.71 17.37 -21.10
N ILE A 355 26.88 16.36 -21.41
CA ILE A 355 27.34 15.03 -21.82
C ILE A 355 28.07 15.10 -23.16
N LEU A 356 27.52 15.79 -24.17
CA LEU A 356 28.18 15.97 -25.48
C LEU A 356 29.53 16.71 -25.34
N GLN A 357 29.60 17.70 -24.45
CA GLN A 357 30.85 18.42 -24.15
C GLN A 357 31.88 17.52 -23.47
N LEU A 358 31.48 16.63 -22.55
CA LEU A 358 32.36 15.69 -21.87
C LEU A 358 32.85 14.57 -22.80
N GLU A 359 31.96 14.02 -23.63
CA GLU A 359 32.25 12.97 -24.60
C GLU A 359 33.28 13.44 -25.63
N GLY A 360 33.01 14.57 -26.29
CA GLY A 360 33.93 15.10 -27.30
C GLY A 360 35.15 15.84 -26.74
N LEU A 361 35.15 16.19 -25.44
CA LEU A 361 36.40 16.51 -24.73
C LEU A 361 37.35 15.30 -24.71
N PHE A 362 36.84 14.07 -24.56
CA PHE A 362 37.67 12.86 -24.68
C PHE A 362 38.06 12.58 -26.13
N CYS A 363 37.19 12.79 -27.12
CA CYS A 363 37.52 12.66 -28.55
C CYS A 363 38.68 13.58 -28.97
N ARG A 364 38.76 14.79 -28.39
CA ARG A 364 39.83 15.76 -28.66
C ARG A 364 41.15 15.50 -27.93
N MET A 365 41.25 14.45 -27.09
CA MET A 365 42.49 14.15 -26.36
C MET A 365 43.59 13.61 -27.29
N PRO A 366 44.87 13.97 -27.07
CA PRO A 366 45.97 13.49 -27.89
C PRO A 366 46.12 11.96 -27.79
N GLN A 367 46.34 11.31 -28.93
CA GLN A 367 46.46 9.86 -29.01
C GLN A 367 47.67 9.37 -28.20
N GLY A 368 47.43 8.44 -27.25
CA GLY A 368 48.47 7.94 -26.34
C GLY A 368 48.61 8.71 -25.02
N LEU A 369 47.72 9.68 -24.73
CA LEU A 369 47.64 10.34 -23.42
C LEU A 369 47.61 9.31 -22.27
N GLN A 370 48.45 9.50 -21.26
CA GLN A 370 48.49 8.60 -20.11
C GLN A 370 47.22 8.73 -19.26
N ARG A 371 46.75 7.60 -18.72
CA ARG A 371 45.53 7.55 -17.90
C ARG A 371 45.81 7.97 -16.45
N GLU A 372 46.23 9.22 -16.27
CA GLU A 372 46.49 9.84 -14.96
C GLU A 372 45.81 11.20 -14.84
N ASP A 373 45.36 11.55 -13.62
CA ASP A 373 44.54 12.74 -13.37
C ASP A 373 45.28 14.03 -13.77
N SER A 374 46.58 14.11 -13.48
CA SER A 374 47.46 15.23 -13.81
C SER A 374 47.67 15.40 -15.32
N GLU A 375 47.90 14.33 -16.07
CA GLU A 375 48.06 14.38 -17.53
C GLU A 375 46.74 14.72 -18.23
N LEU A 376 45.62 14.21 -17.72
CA LEU A 376 44.28 14.54 -18.20
C LEU A 376 43.98 16.04 -18.00
N LEU A 377 44.23 16.59 -16.81
CA LEU A 377 43.99 18.00 -16.51
C LEU A 377 44.93 18.94 -17.29
N LYS A 378 46.20 18.56 -17.47
CA LYS A 378 47.12 19.25 -18.40
C LYS A 378 46.57 19.28 -19.83
N ALA A 379 46.08 18.15 -20.34
CA ALA A 379 45.52 18.09 -21.69
C ALA A 379 44.26 18.96 -21.84
N VAL A 380 43.36 18.99 -20.84
CA VAL A 380 42.24 19.95 -20.79
C VAL A 380 42.76 21.40 -20.83
N ASN A 381 43.79 21.73 -20.04
CA ASN A 381 44.35 23.08 -19.99
C ASN A 381 45.01 23.48 -21.32
N THR A 382 45.69 22.57 -22.01
CA THR A 382 46.27 22.80 -23.34
C THR A 382 45.18 23.06 -24.38
N LEU A 383 44.17 22.19 -24.46
CA LEU A 383 43.05 22.37 -25.40
C LEU A 383 42.28 23.68 -25.16
N LEU A 384 42.17 24.13 -23.90
CA LEU A 384 41.57 25.41 -23.54
C LEU A 384 42.42 26.62 -23.95
N LEU A 385 43.75 26.49 -23.98
CA LEU A 385 44.68 27.55 -24.40
C LEU A 385 44.92 27.59 -25.91
N GLU A 386 44.74 26.48 -26.61
CA GLU A 386 44.76 26.39 -28.08
C GLU A 386 43.50 26.99 -28.73
N ASP A 387 42.40 27.08 -27.98
CA ASP A 387 41.13 27.63 -28.43
C ASP A 387 40.97 29.12 -28.08
N GLU A 388 40.55 29.92 -29.06
CA GLU A 388 40.43 31.39 -28.99
C GLU A 388 39.57 31.90 -27.81
N SER A 389 38.69 31.06 -27.26
CA SER A 389 37.89 31.33 -26.07
C SER A 389 37.35 30.04 -25.46
N GLU A 390 36.93 30.08 -24.20
CA GLU A 390 36.19 28.99 -23.55
C GLU A 390 34.92 28.60 -24.34
N ILE A 391 34.26 29.56 -24.99
CA ILE A 391 33.08 29.31 -25.84
C ILE A 391 33.47 28.53 -27.10
N THR A 392 34.61 28.86 -27.71
CA THR A 392 35.19 28.12 -28.84
C THR A 392 35.56 26.68 -28.43
N PHE A 393 36.20 26.52 -27.27
CA PHE A 393 36.55 25.23 -26.67
C PHE A 393 35.34 24.35 -26.42
N ILE A 394 34.34 24.86 -25.68
CA ILE A 394 33.09 24.16 -25.37
C ILE A 394 32.35 23.74 -26.65
N ARG A 395 32.31 24.61 -27.68
CA ARG A 395 31.68 24.28 -28.96
C ARG A 395 32.43 23.16 -29.68
N LYS A 396 33.75 23.28 -29.87
CA LYS A 396 34.57 22.25 -30.53
C LYS A 396 34.49 20.90 -29.81
N CYS A 397 34.40 20.88 -28.48
CA CYS A 397 34.15 19.64 -27.73
C CYS A 397 32.78 19.03 -28.09
N ALA A 398 31.70 19.81 -28.13
CA ALA A 398 30.40 19.29 -28.56
C ALA A 398 30.40 18.82 -30.03
N ASP A 399 31.11 19.52 -30.93
CA ASP A 399 31.24 19.15 -32.33
C ASP A 399 31.98 17.80 -32.50
N ALA A 400 33.09 17.58 -31.79
CA ALA A 400 33.88 16.34 -31.91
C ALA A 400 33.10 15.06 -31.54
N ALA A 401 32.20 15.16 -30.55
CA ALA A 401 31.27 14.08 -30.20
C ALA A 401 30.27 13.79 -31.34
N LEU A 402 29.72 14.84 -31.96
CA LEU A 402 28.74 14.71 -33.05
C LEU A 402 29.35 14.11 -34.33
N PHE A 403 30.65 14.31 -34.56
CA PHE A 403 31.36 13.82 -35.75
C PHE A 403 32.19 12.53 -35.52
N ASN A 404 32.22 11.98 -34.30
CA ASN A 404 32.91 10.73 -33.94
C ASN A 404 34.42 10.75 -34.26
N GLU A 405 35.11 11.84 -33.92
CA GLU A 405 36.55 11.96 -34.16
C GLU A 405 37.34 11.01 -33.23
N GLY A 406 37.97 9.96 -33.81
CA GLY A 406 39.08 9.24 -33.18
C GLY A 406 38.87 7.79 -32.66
N ASP A 407 37.73 7.12 -32.88
CA ASP A 407 37.54 5.73 -32.38
C ASP A 407 38.19 4.65 -33.26
N ASP A 408 39.21 3.96 -32.71
CA ASP A 408 39.80 2.76 -33.30
C ASP A 408 40.16 1.67 -32.25
N ARG A 409 39.12 1.17 -31.55
CA ARG A 409 38.99 -0.23 -31.02
C ARG A 409 39.87 -0.76 -29.85
N LEU A 410 39.16 -1.34 -28.86
CA LEU A 410 39.54 -2.45 -27.93
C LEU A 410 40.28 -2.16 -26.57
N LYS A 411 40.22 -3.16 -25.67
CA LYS A 411 40.65 -3.22 -24.22
C LYS A 411 41.96 -4.07 -24.09
N PRO A 412 42.60 -4.42 -22.91
CA PRO A 412 42.18 -4.32 -21.47
C PRO A 412 43.26 -4.17 -20.32
N SER A 413 42.81 -4.18 -19.04
CA SER A 413 43.40 -4.85 -17.81
C SER A 413 44.30 -4.17 -16.71
N ARG A 414 43.79 -4.22 -15.45
CA ARG A 414 44.39 -4.55 -14.10
C ARG A 414 45.48 -3.69 -13.36
N GLY A 415 45.37 -3.57 -12.01
CA GLY A 415 46.36 -3.04 -11.02
C GLY A 415 45.82 -3.01 -9.55
N HIS A 416 46.65 -2.97 -8.46
CA HIS A 416 46.26 -3.26 -7.04
C HIS A 416 47.21 -2.65 -5.94
N PHE A 417 46.88 -2.76 -4.63
CA PHE A 417 47.58 -2.35 -3.36
C PHE A 417 47.49 -0.85 -2.94
N ASP A 418 47.18 -0.40 -1.69
CA ASP A 418 46.94 -0.95 -0.30
C ASP A 418 48.24 -1.22 0.55
N ASP A 419 48.52 -0.86 1.85
CA ASP A 419 47.87 -0.24 3.08
C ASP A 419 48.84 0.85 3.72
N ASP A 420 48.96 1.35 5.00
CA ASP A 420 48.40 1.34 6.41
C ASP A 420 48.85 2.70 7.14
N ALA A 421 49.02 3.07 8.45
CA ALA A 421 48.90 2.56 9.85
C ALA A 421 48.92 3.68 10.98
N GLY A 422 48.36 3.44 12.20
CA GLY A 422 48.68 4.06 13.54
C GLY A 422 48.23 5.52 13.89
N SER A 423 48.13 6.00 15.15
CA SER A 423 48.11 5.43 16.53
C SER A 423 47.50 6.44 17.59
N GLY A 424 47.22 6.03 18.84
CA GLY A 424 46.74 6.88 19.98
C GLY A 424 47.66 6.75 21.21
N PRO A 425 47.27 6.98 22.50
CA PRO A 425 45.97 7.33 23.14
C PRO A 425 46.13 8.65 23.99
N PRO A 426 45.44 8.98 25.13
CA PRO A 426 44.34 8.36 25.93
C PRO A 426 43.10 9.31 26.03
N SER A 427 42.21 9.42 27.05
CA SER A 427 42.15 8.88 28.43
C SER A 427 40.73 8.56 28.99
N SER A 428 40.18 9.39 29.89
CA SER A 428 39.22 9.03 30.94
C SER A 428 37.97 9.91 31.03
N TRP A 429 36.77 9.30 31.10
CA TRP A 429 35.66 9.66 32.01
C TRP A 429 34.49 8.66 31.85
N PRO A 430 34.01 8.01 32.94
CA PRO A 430 32.56 7.85 33.13
C PRO A 430 32.15 7.65 34.62
N ILE A 431 31.64 8.69 35.30
CA ILE A 431 30.99 8.54 36.63
C ILE A 431 29.61 9.22 36.66
N TRP A 432 29.54 10.54 36.46
CA TRP A 432 28.30 11.33 36.58
C TRP A 432 27.16 10.89 35.63
N LEU A 433 27.52 10.39 34.46
CA LEU A 433 26.59 9.99 33.41
C LEU A 433 25.67 8.82 33.81
N VAL A 434 26.07 8.02 34.81
CA VAL A 434 25.25 6.93 35.37
C VAL A 434 24.11 7.49 36.24
N TYR A 435 24.38 8.55 37.00
CA TYR A 435 23.46 9.12 37.99
C TYR A 435 22.21 9.74 37.35
N ALA A 436 22.39 10.41 36.22
CA ALA A 436 21.26 11.00 35.49
C ALA A 436 20.39 9.95 34.76
N MET A 437 20.98 8.84 34.29
CA MET A 437 20.20 7.67 33.82
C MET A 437 19.44 7.01 34.97
N GLN A 438 20.02 6.98 36.18
CA GLN A 438 19.38 6.44 37.38
C GLN A 438 18.16 7.27 37.83
N MET A 439 18.17 8.59 37.66
CA MET A 439 17.00 9.46 37.89
C MET A 439 15.83 9.15 36.93
N LEU A 440 16.11 8.83 35.67
CA LEU A 440 15.06 8.52 34.70
C LEU A 440 14.56 7.09 34.77
N VAL A 441 15.43 6.14 35.08
CA VAL A 441 15.04 4.74 35.22
C VAL A 441 14.30 4.49 36.54
N SER A 442 14.64 5.20 37.63
CA SER A 442 13.82 5.23 38.86
C SER A 442 12.44 5.86 38.66
N SER A 443 12.22 6.66 37.62
CA SER A 443 10.86 7.11 37.25
C SER A 443 9.97 5.98 36.71
N THR A 444 10.57 4.93 36.14
CA THR A 444 9.88 3.73 35.67
C THR A 444 9.87 2.66 36.76
N THR A 445 8.96 2.82 37.70
CA THR A 445 8.92 2.12 39.02
C THR A 445 8.60 0.62 38.97
N CYS A 446 9.47 -0.15 38.34
CA CYS A 446 9.79 -1.55 38.65
C CYS A 446 11.07 -1.92 37.89
N GLN A 447 12.10 -2.41 38.58
CA GLN A 447 13.36 -2.88 37.97
C GLN A 447 13.10 -3.90 36.84
N ILE A 448 12.10 -4.78 37.04
CA ILE A 448 11.66 -5.80 36.07
C ILE A 448 11.10 -5.14 34.80
N VAL A 449 10.33 -4.04 34.93
CA VAL A 449 9.78 -3.32 33.77
C VAL A 449 10.90 -2.64 32.97
N PHE A 450 11.88 -2.02 33.64
CA PHE A 450 13.07 -1.50 32.95
C PHE A 450 13.82 -2.62 32.20
N GLN A 451 14.06 -3.76 32.85
CA GLN A 451 14.69 -4.93 32.22
C GLN A 451 13.86 -5.45 31.03
N CYS A 452 12.53 -5.45 31.10
CA CYS A 452 11.66 -5.79 29.96
C CYS A 452 11.79 -4.78 28.80
N ASN A 453 11.96 -3.48 29.07
CA ASN A 453 12.22 -2.48 28.03
C ASN A 453 13.62 -2.64 27.40
N GLN A 454 14.63 -3.05 28.18
CA GLN A 454 15.96 -3.38 27.64
C GLN A 454 15.92 -4.68 26.81
N ALA A 455 15.24 -5.71 27.29
CA ALA A 455 15.02 -6.98 26.60
C ALA A 455 14.27 -6.79 25.26
N ALA A 456 13.27 -5.91 25.22
CA ALA A 456 12.56 -5.55 24.00
C ALA A 456 13.48 -4.93 22.95
N GLN A 457 14.29 -3.92 23.31
CA GLN A 457 15.28 -3.32 22.42
C GLN A 457 16.33 -4.36 21.94
N THR A 458 16.79 -5.23 22.82
CA THR A 458 17.75 -6.32 22.51
C THR A 458 17.17 -7.31 21.49
N LEU A 459 15.89 -7.64 21.59
CA LEU A 459 15.20 -8.50 20.64
C LEU A 459 15.06 -7.80 19.27
N CYS A 460 14.64 -6.53 19.22
CA CYS A 460 14.43 -5.84 17.95
C CYS A 460 15.72 -5.53 17.18
N LYS A 461 16.84 -5.27 17.87
CA LYS A 461 18.17 -5.18 17.25
C LYS A 461 18.66 -6.52 16.68
N ARG A 462 18.08 -7.64 17.12
CA ARG A 462 18.26 -8.99 16.55
C ARG A 462 17.21 -9.32 15.47
N ALA A 463 16.49 -8.31 14.95
CA ALA A 463 15.37 -8.42 14.00
C ALA A 463 14.18 -9.28 14.49
N GLU A 464 14.03 -9.46 15.80
CA GLU A 464 12.91 -10.20 16.39
C GLU A 464 11.66 -9.31 16.50
N ASN A 465 10.51 -9.86 16.11
CA ASN A 465 9.23 -9.25 16.39
C ASN A 465 8.85 -9.40 17.88
N LEU A 466 8.21 -8.38 18.45
CA LEU A 466 7.48 -8.52 19.72
C LEU A 466 5.98 -8.56 19.47
N ASP A 467 5.37 -9.71 19.76
CA ASP A 467 3.91 -9.92 19.75
C ASP A 467 3.16 -9.16 20.86
N ARG A 468 3.85 -8.40 21.72
CA ARG A 468 3.27 -7.67 22.85
C ARG A 468 3.41 -6.16 22.70
N CYS A 469 2.29 -5.46 22.77
CA CYS A 469 2.25 -4.00 22.90
C CYS A 469 2.58 -3.59 24.34
N PHE A 470 3.58 -2.72 24.52
CA PHE A 470 3.97 -2.18 25.83
C PHE A 470 3.16 -0.92 26.14
N ILE A 471 2.12 -1.06 26.94
CA ILE A 471 1.15 -0.01 27.26
C ILE A 471 1.45 0.59 28.63
N GLY A 472 1.98 1.81 28.66
CA GLY A 472 2.14 2.59 29.88
C GLY A 472 0.91 3.45 30.15
N GLU A 473 0.09 3.09 31.14
CA GLU A 473 -1.05 3.89 31.58
C GLU A 473 -0.64 4.87 32.69
N SER A 474 -0.80 6.17 32.48
CA SER A 474 -0.48 7.19 33.48
C SER A 474 -1.10 8.55 33.20
N PRO A 475 -1.43 9.37 34.23
CA PRO A 475 -1.60 10.80 34.03
C PRO A 475 -0.32 11.45 33.47
N GLY A 476 -0.43 12.64 32.90
CA GLY A 476 0.73 13.44 32.50
C GLY A 476 1.65 13.80 33.67
N GLY A 477 2.93 14.08 33.37
CA GLY A 477 3.93 14.46 34.39
C GLY A 477 4.58 13.28 35.13
N VAL A 478 4.86 12.17 34.42
CA VAL A 478 5.45 10.94 34.99
C VAL A 478 6.71 10.43 34.28
N GLY A 479 7.24 11.18 33.30
CA GLY A 479 8.49 10.83 32.61
C GLY A 479 8.40 9.88 31.41
N GLN A 480 7.22 9.32 31.06
CA GLN A 480 7.08 8.46 29.87
C GLN A 480 7.56 9.15 28.59
N SER A 481 7.12 10.39 28.34
CA SER A 481 7.50 11.19 27.18
C SER A 481 9.00 11.56 27.14
N LEU A 482 9.66 11.63 28.30
CA LEU A 482 11.10 11.83 28.41
C LEU A 482 11.88 10.58 27.97
N PHE A 483 11.46 9.39 28.44
CA PHE A 483 12.02 8.11 27.99
C PHE A 483 11.84 7.89 26.48
N ILE A 484 10.68 8.27 25.93
CA ILE A 484 10.43 8.18 24.49
C ILE A 484 11.29 9.18 23.69
N ALA A 485 11.49 10.41 24.20
CA ALA A 485 12.39 11.38 23.59
C ALA A 485 13.84 10.86 23.53
N HIS A 486 14.32 10.21 24.60
CA HIS A 486 15.62 9.55 24.62
C HIS A 486 15.72 8.41 23.60
N LEU A 487 14.71 7.52 23.51
CA LEU A 487 14.69 6.46 22.49
C LEU A 487 14.70 7.03 21.06
N ALA A 488 13.92 8.08 20.79
CA ALA A 488 13.89 8.72 19.48
C ALA A 488 15.26 9.33 19.11
N ALA A 489 15.93 9.98 20.06
CA ALA A 489 17.25 10.57 19.84
C ALA A 489 18.36 9.52 19.67
N ALA A 490 18.33 8.43 20.45
CA ALA A 490 19.33 7.36 20.40
C ALA A 490 19.22 6.46 19.16
N TYR A 491 17.99 6.19 18.68
CA TYR A 491 17.76 5.30 17.54
C TYR A 491 17.52 6.02 16.20
N LYS A 492 17.27 7.34 16.23
CA LYS A 492 16.99 8.20 15.05
C LYS A 492 16.05 7.49 14.06
N ARG A 493 16.48 7.19 12.83
CA ARG A 493 15.65 6.52 11.79
C ARG A 493 15.06 5.15 12.18
N ASN A 494 15.62 4.48 13.18
CA ASN A 494 15.15 3.17 13.64
C ASN A 494 14.00 3.28 14.67
N HIS A 495 13.66 4.50 15.12
CA HIS A 495 12.48 4.83 15.92
C HIS A 495 11.50 5.65 15.09
N SER A 496 10.20 5.39 15.23
CA SER A 496 9.15 6.22 14.66
C SER A 496 7.97 6.39 15.61
N TYR A 497 7.30 7.53 15.49
CA TYR A 497 6.00 7.77 16.12
C TYR A 497 4.87 7.31 15.19
N PHE A 498 3.78 6.78 15.76
CA PHE A 498 2.55 6.47 15.03
C PHE A 498 1.32 6.92 15.82
N ASP A 499 0.25 7.27 15.12
CA ASP A 499 -1.03 7.60 15.75
C ASP A 499 -1.84 6.29 15.96
N PRO A 500 -2.23 5.94 17.22
CA PRO A 500 -3.06 4.76 17.51
C PRO A 500 -4.38 4.66 16.72
N ASN A 501 -4.83 5.72 16.05
CA ASN A 501 -5.95 5.65 15.09
C ASN A 501 -5.78 4.59 13.99
N VAL A 502 -4.56 4.13 13.70
CA VAL A 502 -4.28 2.95 12.84
C VAL A 502 -5.08 1.70 13.24
N TRP A 503 -5.52 1.58 14.49
CA TRP A 503 -6.32 0.45 15.00
C TRP A 503 -7.83 0.71 15.09
N TYR A 504 -8.31 1.93 14.77
CA TYR A 504 -9.74 2.13 14.50
C TYR A 504 -10.05 1.82 13.03
N MET A 505 -9.17 2.21 12.09
CA MET A 505 -9.40 2.03 10.65
C MET A 505 -8.15 1.58 9.90
N ASP A 506 -8.31 0.50 9.13
CA ASP A 506 -7.30 -0.13 8.25
C ASP A 506 -6.74 0.84 7.19
N GLU A 507 -7.44 1.95 6.91
CA GLU A 507 -6.99 2.98 5.99
C GLU A 507 -6.03 4.00 6.62
N GLU A 508 -6.04 4.22 7.94
CA GLU A 508 -5.02 5.06 8.59
C GLU A 508 -3.67 4.34 8.63
N LEU A 509 -3.68 3.02 8.90
CA LEU A 509 -2.51 2.15 8.83
C LEU A 509 -1.84 2.17 7.43
N ARG A 510 -2.65 2.30 6.37
CA ARG A 510 -2.17 2.43 4.97
C ARG A 510 -1.56 3.80 4.65
N LYS A 511 -1.88 4.86 5.40
CA LYS A 511 -1.38 6.24 5.20
C LYS A 511 -0.09 6.50 5.95
N GLN A 512 0.03 5.98 7.17
CA GLN A 512 1.14 6.27 8.08
C GLN A 512 2.37 5.37 7.87
N ILE A 513 2.41 4.58 6.79
CA ILE A 513 3.39 3.51 6.57
C ILE A 513 4.86 3.98 6.46
N GLU A 514 5.12 5.29 6.49
CA GLU A 514 6.47 5.86 6.60
C GLU A 514 7.19 5.40 7.90
N PHE A 515 6.45 5.01 8.95
CA PHE A 515 7.05 4.41 10.15
C PHE A 515 7.54 2.95 9.97
N ALA A 516 7.21 2.28 8.87
CA ALA A 516 7.49 0.84 8.72
C ALA A 516 8.97 0.50 8.50
N ASP A 517 9.81 1.48 8.19
CA ASP A 517 11.27 1.31 8.11
C ASP A 517 11.94 1.40 9.52
N SER A 518 11.16 1.56 10.60
CA SER A 518 11.62 1.63 12.01
C SER A 518 11.21 0.40 12.84
N PHE A 519 12.14 -0.16 13.63
CA PHE A 519 11.89 -1.32 14.50
C PHE A 519 11.47 -0.97 15.94
N ILE A 520 11.41 0.31 16.30
CA ILE A 520 10.76 0.80 17.54
C ILE A 520 9.63 1.76 17.15
N LEU A 521 8.38 1.40 17.46
CA LEU A 521 7.19 2.17 17.12
C LEU A 521 6.51 2.67 18.40
N THR A 522 6.26 3.98 18.51
CA THR A 522 5.63 4.57 19.71
C THR A 522 4.40 5.43 19.40
N GLY A 523 3.28 5.18 20.09
CA GLY A 523 2.07 6.01 20.04
C GLY A 523 1.73 6.69 21.37
N GLN A 524 0.96 7.77 21.32
CA GLN A 524 0.57 8.60 22.47
C GLN A 524 -0.89 9.08 22.29
N ASP A 525 -1.70 9.13 23.36
CA ASP A 525 -3.15 9.47 23.24
C ASP A 525 -3.73 10.29 24.42
N ALA A 526 -4.60 11.25 24.07
CA ALA A 526 -5.65 11.90 24.87
C ALA A 526 -6.56 12.78 23.96
N PRO A 527 -7.83 13.05 24.32
CA PRO A 527 -8.89 12.06 24.53
C PRO A 527 -10.20 12.41 23.79
N ASN A 528 -10.91 11.43 23.22
CA ASN A 528 -12.38 11.54 23.02
C ASN A 528 -13.05 10.16 22.89
N GLY A 529 -13.47 9.61 24.05
CA GLY A 529 -13.75 8.19 24.25
C GLY A 529 -15.12 7.69 23.79
N ALA A 530 -15.42 7.77 22.49
CA ALA A 530 -16.58 7.11 21.87
C ALA A 530 -16.21 6.11 20.76
N ARG A 531 -14.96 6.12 20.27
CA ARG A 531 -14.48 5.15 19.28
C ARG A 531 -13.97 3.89 19.97
N GLN A 532 -14.25 2.75 19.37
CA GLN A 532 -13.86 1.43 19.84
C GLN A 532 -12.82 0.82 18.89
N LEU A 533 -11.68 0.39 19.45
CA LEU A 533 -10.59 -0.25 18.72
C LEU A 533 -11.07 -1.55 18.06
N ARG A 534 -10.55 -1.79 16.85
CA ARG A 534 -10.70 -3.07 16.16
C ARG A 534 -9.62 -4.03 16.60
N GLU A 535 -10.03 -5.08 17.30
CA GLU A 535 -9.10 -6.09 17.80
C GLU A 535 -8.29 -6.79 16.68
N ASP A 536 -8.83 -6.94 15.47
CA ASP A 536 -8.09 -7.52 14.34
C ASP A 536 -6.95 -6.64 13.82
N LEU A 537 -7.04 -5.31 13.94
CA LEU A 537 -5.98 -4.41 13.52
C LEU A 537 -4.81 -4.41 14.52
N LEU A 538 -5.13 -4.40 15.82
CA LEU A 538 -4.11 -4.56 16.87
C LEU A 538 -3.41 -5.92 16.77
N LYS A 539 -4.16 -7.00 16.52
CA LYS A 539 -3.61 -8.36 16.34
C LYS A 539 -2.57 -8.41 15.22
N LYS A 540 -2.86 -7.81 14.06
CA LYS A 540 -1.93 -7.70 12.93
C LYS A 540 -0.67 -6.90 13.25
N THR A 541 -0.82 -5.69 13.79
CA THR A 541 0.33 -4.83 14.13
C THR A 541 1.25 -5.50 15.16
N MET A 542 0.70 -6.27 16.10
CA MET A 542 1.51 -7.00 17.07
C MET A 542 2.20 -8.22 16.47
N SER A 543 1.45 -9.11 15.78
CA SER A 543 2.01 -10.34 15.21
C SER A 543 2.83 -10.15 13.92
N ALA A 544 3.04 -8.89 13.51
CA ALA A 544 3.74 -8.52 12.29
C ALA A 544 3.14 -9.12 11.01
N ASP A 545 1.87 -9.56 11.06
CA ASP A 545 1.10 -10.01 9.90
C ASP A 545 1.27 -8.99 8.76
N GLY A 546 1.56 -9.46 7.54
CA GLY A 546 1.79 -8.58 6.39
C GLY A 546 0.68 -7.55 6.20
N ILE A 547 1.04 -6.27 6.29
CA ILE A 547 0.11 -5.13 6.19
C ILE A 547 0.30 -4.49 4.82
N PRO A 548 -0.76 -4.41 3.98
CA PRO A 548 -0.68 -3.66 2.73
C PRO A 548 -0.62 -2.17 3.06
N GLY A 549 0.33 -1.45 2.49
CA GLY A 549 0.31 0.01 2.49
C GLY A 549 1.10 0.62 1.34
N ARG A 550 1.00 1.94 1.25
CA ARG A 550 1.33 2.68 0.03
C ARG A 550 2.48 3.63 0.29
N LYS A 551 3.56 3.50 -0.48
CA LYS A 551 4.55 4.58 -0.54
C LYS A 551 3.87 5.87 -1.02
N PRO A 552 4.37 7.06 -0.63
CA PRO A 552 3.76 8.34 -0.97
C PRO A 552 3.34 8.45 -2.45
N TYR A 553 2.23 9.16 -2.68
CA TYR A 553 1.55 9.28 -3.98
C TYR A 553 0.95 7.98 -4.55
N GLY A 554 0.99 6.86 -3.80
CA GLY A 554 0.27 5.63 -4.15
C GLY A 554 0.89 4.81 -5.28
N LEU A 555 2.09 5.19 -5.74
CA LEU A 555 2.80 4.61 -6.89
C LEU A 555 3.04 3.10 -6.76
N GLN A 556 3.22 2.59 -5.54
CA GLN A 556 3.30 1.17 -5.27
C GLN A 556 2.63 0.86 -3.92
N THR A 557 1.76 -0.15 -3.91
CA THR A 557 1.36 -0.82 -2.67
C THR A 557 2.33 -1.98 -2.45
N ARG A 558 2.90 -2.09 -1.25
CA ARG A 558 3.66 -3.27 -0.81
C ARG A 558 3.03 -3.82 0.46
N MET A 559 3.17 -5.13 0.66
CA MET A 559 3.01 -5.73 1.97
C MET A 559 4.27 -5.42 2.76
N LEU A 560 4.13 -4.77 3.93
CA LEU A 560 5.23 -4.58 4.88
C LEU A 560 4.85 -5.25 6.19
N GLU A 561 5.82 -5.91 6.80
CA GLU A 561 5.70 -6.57 8.09
C GLU A 561 6.24 -5.61 9.15
N LEU A 562 5.43 -5.27 10.16
CA LEU A 562 5.84 -4.36 11.23
C LEU A 562 6.65 -5.12 12.28
N ILE A 563 7.86 -5.53 11.90
CA ILE A 563 8.78 -6.29 12.75
C ILE A 563 9.41 -5.34 13.79
N GLY A 564 9.21 -5.67 15.07
CA GLY A 564 9.88 -4.97 16.17
C GLY A 564 8.96 -4.70 17.37
N TRP A 565 9.32 -3.69 18.15
CA TRP A 565 8.70 -3.35 19.43
C TRP A 565 7.71 -2.21 19.27
N LYS A 566 6.49 -2.39 19.78
CA LYS A 566 5.42 -1.39 19.74
C LYS A 566 5.03 -0.98 21.15
N ARG A 567 4.99 0.34 21.38
CA ARG A 567 4.79 0.96 22.70
C ARG A 567 3.69 2.02 22.65
N LEU A 568 2.93 2.17 23.73
CA LEU A 568 1.91 3.21 23.91
C LEU A 568 2.12 3.97 25.22
N GLU A 569 1.89 5.28 25.19
CA GLU A 569 1.67 6.13 26.36
C GLU A 569 0.20 6.57 26.37
N LEU A 570 -0.54 6.21 27.42
CA LEU A 570 -1.98 6.47 27.52
C LEU A 570 -2.33 7.24 28.80
N ASN A 571 -3.05 8.36 28.64
CA ASN A 571 -3.63 9.10 29.77
C ASN A 571 -4.92 8.43 30.31
N LYS A 572 -5.60 7.64 29.48
CA LYS A 572 -6.78 6.83 29.83
C LYS A 572 -6.73 5.53 29.03
N MET A 573 -7.10 4.40 29.63
CA MET A 573 -7.14 3.13 28.91
C MET A 573 -8.05 3.18 27.67
N LEU A 574 -7.55 2.64 26.56
CA LEU A 574 -8.30 2.49 25.31
C LEU A 574 -9.53 1.58 25.49
N ARG A 575 -10.51 1.68 24.59
CA ARG A 575 -11.71 0.82 24.58
C ARG A 575 -11.78 -0.06 23.34
N PHE A 576 -12.12 -1.33 23.50
CA PHE A 576 -12.48 -2.23 22.41
C PHE A 576 -14.00 -2.36 22.28
N GLY A 577 -14.50 -2.77 21.11
CA GLY A 577 -15.95 -2.86 20.83
C GLY A 577 -16.45 -4.22 20.38
N SER A 578 -15.56 -5.21 20.28
CA SER A 578 -15.85 -6.54 19.73
C SER A 578 -15.16 -7.65 20.54
N VAL A 579 -14.84 -7.37 21.80
CA VAL A 579 -14.10 -8.27 22.68
C VAL A 579 -15.03 -8.82 23.76
N THR A 580 -15.05 -10.13 23.87
CA THR A 580 -15.90 -10.98 24.71
C THR A 580 -15.00 -11.87 25.58
N GLU A 581 -15.55 -12.51 26.61
CA GLU A 581 -14.80 -13.53 27.38
C GLU A 581 -14.21 -14.64 26.48
N THR A 582 -14.86 -14.96 25.36
CA THR A 582 -14.44 -16.00 24.39
C THR A 582 -13.21 -15.63 23.56
N ASN A 583 -12.99 -14.35 23.26
CA ASN A 583 -11.86 -13.88 22.43
C ASN A 583 -10.82 -13.04 23.21
N PHE A 584 -11.12 -12.64 24.45
CA PHE A 584 -10.27 -11.82 25.33
C PHE A 584 -8.80 -12.30 25.43
N ASN A 585 -8.57 -13.61 25.58
CA ASN A 585 -7.21 -14.18 25.66
C ASN A 585 -6.34 -13.88 24.42
N SER A 586 -6.96 -13.65 23.25
CA SER A 586 -6.27 -13.30 22.00
C SER A 586 -5.78 -11.84 21.97
N ILE A 587 -6.39 -10.99 22.79
CA ILE A 587 -5.96 -9.62 23.09
C ILE A 587 -4.97 -9.61 24.26
N LEU A 588 -5.28 -10.29 25.36
CA LEU A 588 -4.46 -10.35 26.57
C LEU A 588 -3.01 -10.78 26.29
N ARG A 589 -2.82 -11.85 25.51
CA ARG A 589 -1.48 -12.36 25.14
C ARG A 589 -0.65 -11.38 24.29
N ARG A 590 -1.28 -10.34 23.73
CA ARG A 590 -0.65 -9.31 22.89
C ARG A 590 -0.45 -7.98 23.61
N CYS A 591 -0.64 -7.96 24.92
CA CYS A 591 -0.44 -6.79 25.75
C CYS A 591 0.59 -7.05 26.86
N PHE A 592 1.15 -5.94 27.32
CA PHE A 592 1.99 -5.78 28.50
C PHE A 592 1.55 -4.43 29.07
N VAL A 593 0.83 -4.40 30.20
CA VAL A 593 0.35 -3.14 30.79
C VAL A 593 1.16 -2.84 32.03
N TRP A 594 1.61 -1.61 32.18
CA TRP A 594 2.32 -1.14 33.38
C TRP A 594 1.91 0.30 33.72
N LYS A 595 2.13 0.68 34.99
CA LYS A 595 1.83 2.01 35.51
C LYS A 595 3.09 2.65 36.10
N PRO A 596 3.63 3.74 35.51
CA PRO A 596 4.62 4.59 36.16
C PRO A 596 4.05 5.16 37.48
N LYS A 597 4.63 4.78 38.62
CA LYS A 597 4.24 5.30 39.94
C LYS A 597 4.90 6.66 40.21
N ALA A 598 6.01 7.00 39.55
CA ALA A 598 6.69 8.27 39.74
C ALA A 598 5.84 9.50 39.35
N ARG A 599 6.11 10.66 39.96
CA ARG A 599 5.41 11.93 39.68
C ARG A 599 6.40 13.09 39.70
N PHE A 600 6.27 14.02 38.76
CA PHE A 600 7.07 15.26 38.72
C PHE A 600 6.25 16.46 39.20
N TRP A 601 6.59 16.98 40.38
CA TRP A 601 5.89 18.05 41.09
C TRP A 601 6.71 19.34 41.08
N ASP A 602 6.10 20.47 41.46
CA ASP A 602 6.83 21.74 41.45
C ASP A 602 7.97 21.78 42.50
N ARG A 603 9.12 22.37 42.16
CA ARG A 603 10.32 22.35 43.00
C ARG A 603 10.13 23.17 44.28
N GLU A 604 9.50 24.34 44.20
CA GLU A 604 9.29 25.21 45.36
C GLU A 604 8.21 24.61 46.27
N TYR A 605 7.10 24.15 45.67
CA TYR A 605 6.05 23.44 46.40
C TYR A 605 6.61 22.23 47.19
N LEU A 606 7.45 21.39 46.58
CA LEU A 606 8.06 20.25 47.27
C LEU A 606 9.01 20.69 48.38
N LYS A 607 9.83 21.72 48.17
CA LYS A 607 10.77 22.23 49.16
C LYS A 607 10.06 22.74 50.43
N GLU A 608 8.90 23.37 50.28
CA GLU A 608 8.09 23.88 51.38
C GLU A 608 7.18 22.82 52.04
N ASN A 609 6.53 21.96 51.25
CA ASN A 609 5.42 21.13 51.71
C ASN A 609 5.76 19.63 51.81
N TYR A 610 6.87 19.17 51.20
CA TYR A 610 7.19 17.75 51.10
C TYR A 610 8.69 17.48 50.79
N PRO A 611 9.63 17.88 51.67
CA PRO A 611 11.06 17.83 51.39
C PRO A 611 11.61 16.41 51.16
N ASP A 612 11.03 15.39 51.80
CA ASP A 612 11.41 13.97 51.65
C ASP A 612 10.62 13.23 50.54
N SER A 613 9.93 13.97 49.67
CA SER A 613 9.09 13.47 48.56
C SER A 613 9.78 12.47 47.62
N HIS A 614 11.10 12.59 47.44
CA HIS A 614 11.88 11.68 46.60
C HIS A 614 11.85 10.23 47.10
N LEU A 615 11.71 10.00 48.41
CA LEU A 615 11.55 8.67 49.02
C LEU A 615 10.22 7.99 48.66
N ASP A 616 9.22 8.76 48.23
CA ASP A 616 7.92 8.27 47.75
C ASP A 616 7.82 8.27 46.21
N GLY A 617 8.95 8.46 45.51
CA GLY A 617 9.01 8.55 44.06
C GLY A 617 8.33 9.80 43.49
N ILE A 618 8.35 10.91 44.23
CA ILE A 618 7.87 12.21 43.77
C ILE A 618 9.09 13.14 43.66
N PHE A 619 9.36 13.61 42.45
CA PHE A 619 10.58 14.34 42.10
C PHE A 619 10.25 15.79 41.70
N PRO A 620 11.18 16.74 41.90
CA PRO A 620 11.00 18.09 41.36
C PRO A 620 11.00 18.05 39.82
N LYS A 621 10.18 18.90 39.22
CA LYS A 621 10.28 19.23 37.79
C LYS A 621 11.65 19.86 37.50
N CYS A 622 12.17 19.54 36.33
CA CYS A 622 13.41 20.03 35.76
C CYS A 622 13.13 20.16 34.26
N ALA A 623 13.22 21.37 33.71
CA ALA A 623 12.91 21.62 32.30
C ALA A 623 14.05 21.10 31.39
N GLU A 624 15.26 21.16 31.93
CA GLU A 624 16.55 20.82 31.36
C GLU A 624 16.67 19.30 31.14
N LEU A 625 15.92 18.50 31.92
CA LEU A 625 15.97 17.03 31.92
C LEU A 625 15.66 16.42 30.53
N ARG A 626 14.86 17.09 29.71
CA ARG A 626 14.60 16.66 28.33
C ARG A 626 15.78 16.93 27.41
N THR A 627 16.46 18.07 27.56
CA THR A 627 17.64 18.45 26.79
C THR A 627 18.81 17.54 27.13
N PHE A 628 19.08 17.37 28.42
CA PHE A 628 20.11 16.44 28.91
C PHE A 628 19.95 15.04 28.29
N LEU A 629 18.73 14.51 28.23
CA LEU A 629 18.44 13.17 27.71
C LEU A 629 18.75 12.94 26.24
N VAL A 630 18.66 13.99 25.41
CA VAL A 630 18.90 13.89 23.97
C VAL A 630 20.34 14.26 23.59
N SER A 631 21.13 14.75 24.56
CA SER A 631 22.55 15.04 24.38
C SER A 631 23.35 13.82 23.88
N PRO A 632 24.46 14.04 23.15
CA PRO A 632 25.36 12.97 22.71
C PRO A 632 25.86 12.10 23.86
N ALA A 633 26.15 12.71 25.02
CA ALA A 633 26.61 12.00 26.21
C ALA A 633 25.54 11.04 26.74
N ALA A 634 24.31 11.51 26.95
CA ALA A 634 23.23 10.65 27.44
C ALA A 634 22.90 9.53 26.45
N ILE A 635 22.88 9.80 25.14
CA ILE A 635 22.73 8.78 24.09
C ILE A 635 23.83 7.72 24.18
N ALA A 636 25.10 8.14 24.28
CA ALA A 636 26.23 7.22 24.37
C ALA A 636 26.16 6.34 25.63
N ALA A 637 25.67 6.88 26.75
CA ALA A 637 25.40 6.12 27.97
C ALA A 637 24.32 5.06 27.75
N GLY A 638 23.17 5.46 27.19
CA GLY A 638 22.03 4.57 26.92
C GLY A 638 22.42 3.42 26.00
N LEU A 639 23.15 3.72 24.92
CA LEU A 639 23.66 2.71 24.00
C LEU A 639 24.71 1.78 24.63
N LYS A 640 25.60 2.31 25.50
CA LYS A 640 26.59 1.49 26.23
C LYS A 640 25.94 0.56 27.27
N ILE A 641 24.95 1.06 28.01
CA ILE A 641 24.16 0.27 28.97
C ILE A 641 23.28 -0.76 28.24
N HIS A 642 22.74 -0.42 27.07
CA HIS A 642 22.01 -1.35 26.23
C HIS A 642 22.92 -2.46 25.68
N TYR A 643 24.07 -2.11 25.10
CA TYR A 643 25.06 -3.09 24.63
C TYR A 643 25.54 -4.02 25.76
N GLY A 644 25.75 -3.49 26.97
CA GLY A 644 26.05 -4.30 28.15
C GLY A 644 24.95 -5.30 28.55
N SER A 645 23.69 -4.98 28.27
CA SER A 645 22.56 -5.91 28.39
C SER A 645 22.52 -6.93 27.26
N GLU A 646 22.85 -6.56 26.02
CA GLU A 646 22.90 -7.48 24.88
C GLU A 646 23.95 -8.58 25.06
N GLN A 647 25.11 -8.27 25.65
CA GLN A 647 26.15 -9.24 25.97
C GLN A 647 25.75 -10.21 27.10
N LYS A 648 24.80 -9.84 27.96
CA LYS A 648 24.39 -10.63 29.14
C LYS A 648 23.13 -11.48 28.97
N HIS A 649 22.34 -11.26 27.92
CA HIS A 649 21.06 -11.96 27.73
C HIS A 649 20.91 -12.54 26.32
N SER A 650 20.67 -13.85 26.24
CA SER A 650 20.27 -14.51 24.99
C SER A 650 18.86 -14.08 24.56
N LYS A 651 18.46 -14.46 23.34
CA LYS A 651 17.11 -14.21 22.80
C LYS A 651 16.02 -14.86 23.68
N GLU A 652 16.31 -16.02 24.21
CA GLU A 652 15.45 -16.84 25.06
C GLU A 652 15.29 -16.17 26.44
N VAL A 653 16.40 -15.71 27.03
CA VAL A 653 16.38 -14.97 28.31
C VAL A 653 15.60 -13.66 28.17
N CYS A 654 15.80 -12.90 27.09
CA CYS A 654 15.03 -11.68 26.83
C CYS A 654 13.52 -11.94 26.70
N ARG A 655 13.12 -13.02 26.02
CA ARG A 655 11.71 -13.43 25.96
C ARG A 655 11.18 -13.84 27.33
N GLN A 656 11.93 -14.67 28.07
CA GLN A 656 11.54 -15.13 29.40
C GLN A 656 11.35 -13.99 30.40
N MET A 657 12.16 -12.93 30.34
CA MET A 657 11.97 -11.72 31.18
C MET A 657 10.59 -11.07 30.96
N ILE A 658 10.15 -10.96 29.70
CA ILE A 658 8.87 -10.34 29.34
C ILE A 658 7.70 -11.25 29.71
N GLU A 659 7.82 -12.56 29.50
CA GLU A 659 6.81 -13.55 29.89
C GLU A 659 6.70 -13.69 31.42
N ASN A 660 7.80 -13.62 32.17
CA ASN A 660 7.79 -13.64 33.64
C ASN A 660 6.92 -12.50 34.23
N TYR A 661 6.95 -11.32 33.61
CA TYR A 661 6.14 -10.18 34.05
C TYR A 661 4.64 -10.43 33.82
N VAL A 662 4.23 -10.82 32.61
CA VAL A 662 2.79 -10.86 32.24
C VAL A 662 2.13 -12.23 32.46
N VAL A 663 2.83 -13.33 32.26
CA VAL A 663 2.27 -14.69 32.23
C VAL A 663 2.47 -15.44 33.55
N LEU A 664 3.54 -15.13 34.29
CA LEU A 664 3.82 -15.71 35.61
C LEU A 664 3.46 -14.75 36.77
N GLY A 665 2.68 -13.70 36.51
CA GLY A 665 2.10 -12.83 37.55
C GLY A 665 3.06 -11.81 38.16
N GLY A 666 4.21 -11.53 37.54
CA GLY A 666 5.13 -10.46 37.97
C GLY A 666 4.56 -9.04 37.88
N ASP A 667 3.39 -8.88 37.26
CA ASP A 667 2.57 -7.66 37.20
C ASP A 667 1.39 -7.65 38.19
N GLU A 668 1.30 -8.64 39.09
CA GLU A 668 0.21 -8.83 40.06
C GLU A 668 -1.19 -8.97 39.42
N GLY A 669 -1.25 -9.34 38.12
CA GLY A 669 -2.47 -9.45 37.33
C GLY A 669 -2.93 -8.15 36.66
N MET A 670 -2.13 -7.08 36.74
CA MET A 670 -2.48 -5.76 36.20
C MET A 670 -2.81 -5.79 34.70
N THR A 671 -2.08 -6.57 33.90
CA THR A 671 -2.36 -6.71 32.47
C THR A 671 -3.70 -7.39 32.21
N GLU A 672 -4.12 -8.38 33.02
CA GLU A 672 -5.46 -8.95 32.87
C GLU A 672 -6.53 -7.92 33.26
N GLU A 673 -6.40 -7.29 34.42
CA GLU A 673 -7.41 -6.36 34.94
C GLU A 673 -7.63 -5.14 34.02
N ARG A 674 -6.56 -4.46 33.62
CA ARG A 674 -6.65 -3.26 32.77
C ARG A 674 -7.13 -3.61 31.37
N MET A 675 -6.79 -4.78 30.83
CA MET A 675 -7.33 -5.23 29.55
C MET A 675 -8.79 -5.69 29.64
N ARG A 676 -9.24 -6.34 30.74
CA ARG A 676 -10.66 -6.63 30.98
C ARG A 676 -11.48 -5.34 30.99
N PHE A 677 -11.01 -4.32 31.71
CA PHE A 677 -11.61 -2.98 31.70
C PHE A 677 -11.61 -2.36 30.29
N ALA A 678 -10.50 -2.41 29.55
CA ALA A 678 -10.43 -1.92 28.16
C ALA A 678 -11.49 -2.58 27.25
N CYS A 679 -11.80 -3.85 27.50
CA CYS A 679 -12.75 -4.64 26.71
C CYS A 679 -14.20 -4.56 27.20
N GLY A 680 -14.48 -3.88 28.31
CA GLY A 680 -15.82 -3.81 28.91
C GLY A 680 -16.26 -5.10 29.62
N LEU A 681 -15.31 -5.98 29.95
CA LEU A 681 -15.54 -7.26 30.61
C LEU A 681 -15.57 -7.11 32.14
N LYS A 682 -16.15 -8.09 32.83
CA LYS A 682 -16.19 -8.10 34.30
C LYS A 682 -14.78 -8.32 34.87
N PRO A 683 -14.44 -7.73 36.03
CA PRO A 683 -13.28 -8.14 36.81
C PRO A 683 -13.36 -9.62 37.18
N ARG A 684 -12.20 -10.26 37.34
CA ARG A 684 -12.08 -11.67 37.70
C ARG A 684 -12.18 -11.83 39.22
N ASP A 685 -13.05 -12.73 39.69
CA ASP A 685 -13.23 -12.98 41.12
C ASP A 685 -11.99 -13.68 41.71
N LYS A 686 -11.29 -13.01 42.62
CA LYS A 686 -10.06 -13.48 43.26
C LYS A 686 -10.33 -14.52 44.37
N ARG A 687 -11.60 -14.75 44.78
CA ARG A 687 -11.95 -15.60 45.94
C ARG A 687 -11.99 -17.10 45.65
N GLN A 688 -11.85 -17.53 44.40
CA GLN A 688 -11.88 -18.95 44.00
C GLN A 688 -10.50 -19.62 43.84
N GLN A 689 -9.40 -18.95 44.22
CA GLN A 689 -8.04 -19.47 44.08
C GLN A 689 -7.44 -19.96 45.40
N THR A 690 -7.80 -21.18 45.80
CA THR A 690 -6.93 -22.04 46.63
C THR A 690 -6.82 -23.43 45.99
N VAL A 691 -5.64 -24.04 46.08
CA VAL A 691 -5.29 -25.37 45.55
C VAL A 691 -5.24 -25.51 44.02
N ALA A 692 -4.13 -25.06 43.41
CA ALA A 692 -3.54 -25.62 42.19
C ALA A 692 -2.03 -25.34 42.13
N GLY A 693 -1.23 -26.28 41.62
CA GLY A 693 0.24 -26.17 41.55
C GLY A 693 0.77 -25.52 40.26
N PRO A 694 2.02 -25.02 40.24
CA PRO A 694 2.57 -24.23 39.14
C PRO A 694 3.08 -25.09 37.96
N SER A 695 2.20 -25.82 37.27
CA SER A 695 2.56 -26.56 36.04
C SER A 695 1.45 -26.78 35.01
N GLU A 696 0.17 -26.53 35.30
CA GLU A 696 -0.96 -26.92 34.42
C GLU A 696 -2.01 -25.79 34.23
N SER A 697 -1.69 -24.74 33.46
CA SER A 697 -2.65 -23.62 33.28
C SER A 697 -2.61 -22.81 31.96
N PHE A 698 -1.87 -23.23 30.93
CA PHE A 698 -1.79 -22.50 29.64
C PHE A 698 -2.23 -23.31 28.41
N ALA A 699 -3.47 -23.80 28.44
CA ALA A 699 -4.18 -24.28 27.26
C ALA A 699 -5.69 -23.96 27.33
N SER A 700 -6.35 -24.01 26.18
CA SER A 700 -7.82 -24.14 26.03
C SER A 700 -8.70 -22.86 25.92
N GLY A 701 -8.68 -22.25 24.73
CA GLY A 701 -9.90 -21.77 24.02
C GLY A 701 -10.57 -20.43 24.41
N SER A 702 -11.71 -20.06 23.80
CA SER A 702 -12.37 -20.66 22.61
C SER A 702 -13.44 -19.76 21.99
N GLN A 703 -13.46 -19.76 20.66
CA GLN A 703 -14.48 -19.23 19.72
C GLN A 703 -15.95 -19.22 20.17
N ALA A 704 -16.57 -18.05 19.96
CA ALA A 704 -17.88 -17.81 19.34
C ALA A 704 -17.81 -16.35 18.83
N ASP A 705 -18.29 -15.94 17.65
CA ASP A 705 -19.17 -16.65 16.71
C ASP A 705 -18.47 -17.10 15.40
N ARG A 706 -18.67 -18.36 15.02
CA ARG A 706 -18.54 -18.94 13.66
C ARG A 706 -19.59 -20.06 13.46
N ASP A 707 -20.76 -19.90 14.04
CA ASP A 707 -21.48 -21.02 14.66
C ASP A 707 -22.47 -21.77 13.76
N GLU A 708 -22.44 -21.59 12.44
CA GLU A 708 -23.08 -22.51 11.48
C GLU A 708 -22.06 -23.43 10.79
N ASP A 709 -21.02 -22.87 10.14
CA ASP A 709 -19.92 -23.68 9.58
C ASP A 709 -19.19 -24.51 10.66
N THR A 710 -19.06 -23.98 11.88
CA THR A 710 -18.38 -24.71 12.98
C THR A 710 -19.27 -25.83 13.54
N LEU A 711 -20.60 -25.72 13.48
CA LEU A 711 -21.52 -26.81 13.84
C LEU A 711 -21.45 -27.95 12.81
N ALA A 712 -21.28 -27.62 11.53
CA ALA A 712 -20.98 -28.61 10.49
C ALA A 712 -19.60 -29.29 10.70
N LEU A 713 -18.58 -28.55 11.12
CA LEU A 713 -17.26 -29.08 11.49
C LEU A 713 -17.34 -30.03 12.69
N PHE A 714 -18.02 -29.66 13.79
CA PHE A 714 -18.13 -30.48 15.00
C PHE A 714 -18.83 -31.82 14.74
N MET A 715 -19.96 -31.84 14.04
CA MET A 715 -20.67 -33.11 13.77
C MET A 715 -19.85 -34.12 12.96
N VAL A 716 -18.97 -33.66 12.07
CA VAL A 716 -18.08 -34.54 11.30
C VAL A 716 -16.84 -34.91 12.12
N HIS A 717 -16.28 -33.97 12.90
CA HIS A 717 -15.19 -34.23 13.83
C HIS A 717 -15.56 -35.33 14.85
N ASP A 718 -16.70 -35.19 15.52
CA ASP A 718 -17.09 -36.09 16.62
C ASP A 718 -17.34 -37.51 16.09
N PHE A 719 -17.98 -37.66 14.93
CA PHE A 719 -18.12 -38.95 14.23
C PHE A 719 -16.76 -39.58 13.88
N LEU A 720 -15.82 -38.80 13.34
CA LEU A 720 -14.48 -39.30 12.98
C LEU A 720 -13.67 -39.69 14.24
N VAL A 721 -13.86 -38.98 15.36
CA VAL A 721 -13.24 -39.29 16.66
C VAL A 721 -13.82 -40.58 17.27
N GLU A 722 -15.15 -40.77 17.24
CA GLU A 722 -15.79 -42.01 17.70
C GLU A 722 -15.29 -43.24 16.91
N GLN A 723 -15.09 -43.10 15.60
CA GLN A 723 -14.60 -44.19 14.72
C GLN A 723 -13.10 -44.50 14.89
N THR A 724 -12.28 -43.54 15.37
CA THR A 724 -10.80 -43.70 15.40
C THR A 724 -10.20 -43.79 16.81
N CYS A 725 -10.89 -43.30 17.83
CA CYS A 725 -10.38 -43.21 19.21
C CYS A 725 -11.37 -43.82 20.21
N GLY A 726 -11.29 -45.14 20.38
CA GLY A 726 -12.21 -45.92 21.22
C GLY A 726 -12.40 -45.37 22.65
N GLY A 727 -13.55 -44.73 22.88
CA GLY A 727 -14.13 -44.50 24.20
C GLY A 727 -13.40 -43.52 25.13
N ARG A 728 -12.71 -42.49 24.61
CA ARG A 728 -12.05 -41.46 25.46
C ARG A 728 -12.39 -40.03 25.06
N THR A 729 -13.36 -39.45 25.76
CA THR A 729 -13.77 -38.05 25.59
C THR A 729 -12.85 -37.08 26.35
N SER A 730 -12.23 -36.14 25.64
CA SER A 730 -11.47 -35.02 26.21
C SER A 730 -11.93 -33.70 25.61
N LYS A 731 -11.72 -32.58 26.30
CA LYS A 731 -12.32 -31.28 25.92
C LYS A 731 -11.56 -30.62 24.76
N ALA A 732 -12.08 -30.77 23.55
CA ALA A 732 -11.50 -30.23 22.32
C ALA A 732 -11.46 -28.69 22.31
N LYS A 733 -10.26 -28.10 22.44
CA LYS A 733 -10.02 -26.66 22.27
C LYS A 733 -8.74 -26.32 21.47
N ASP A 734 -8.04 -27.33 20.96
CA ASP A 734 -6.93 -27.21 20.00
C ASP A 734 -7.33 -27.89 18.68
N CYS A 735 -8.14 -27.22 17.87
CA CYS A 735 -8.62 -27.76 16.59
C CYS A 735 -7.49 -27.82 15.54
N LYS A 736 -6.73 -28.92 15.56
CA LYS A 736 -5.89 -29.34 14.43
C LYS A 736 -6.80 -29.81 13.28
N THR A 737 -6.40 -29.54 12.04
CA THR A 737 -7.01 -30.18 10.87
C THR A 737 -6.85 -31.71 11.01
N PRO A 738 -7.94 -32.51 11.00
CA PRO A 738 -7.84 -33.95 11.16
C PRO A 738 -7.22 -34.57 9.91
N THR A 739 -6.10 -35.28 10.09
CA THR A 739 -5.43 -35.98 8.99
C THR A 739 -6.25 -37.18 8.55
N ILE A 740 -6.87 -37.09 7.38
CA ILE A 740 -7.62 -38.19 6.78
C ILE A 740 -6.64 -39.23 6.23
N ILE A 741 -6.72 -40.45 6.75
CA ILE A 741 -5.85 -41.57 6.38
C ILE A 741 -6.44 -42.25 5.14
N THR A 742 -5.62 -42.40 4.10
CA THR A 742 -5.97 -43.12 2.86
C THR A 742 -4.90 -44.16 2.58
N LYS A 743 -5.27 -45.33 2.03
CA LYS A 743 -4.32 -46.43 1.78
C LYS A 743 -3.46 -46.21 0.55
N LYS A 744 -3.94 -45.38 -0.40
CA LYS A 744 -3.21 -44.96 -1.60
C LYS A 744 -2.79 -43.49 -1.52
N THR A 745 -1.66 -43.16 -2.13
CA THR A 745 -1.13 -41.79 -2.23
C THR A 745 -1.80 -41.01 -3.38
N LEU A 746 -1.29 -39.82 -3.72
CA LEU A 746 -1.76 -39.07 -4.89
C LEU A 746 -1.17 -39.65 -6.19
N GLU A 747 0.07 -40.14 -6.12
CA GLU A 747 0.80 -40.77 -7.22
C GLU A 747 0.15 -42.09 -7.66
N ASP A 748 -0.36 -42.88 -6.69
CA ASP A 748 -1.14 -44.11 -6.92
C ASP A 748 -2.43 -43.91 -7.74
N ILE A 749 -2.91 -42.66 -7.86
CA ILE A 749 -4.17 -42.30 -8.56
C ILE A 749 -4.01 -41.24 -9.65
N CYS A 750 -2.79 -40.73 -9.85
CA CYS A 750 -2.42 -39.69 -10.80
C CYS A 750 -0.94 -39.90 -11.18
N HIS A 751 -0.69 -40.88 -12.03
CA HIS A 751 0.65 -41.42 -12.31
C HIS A 751 1.43 -40.60 -13.38
N ARG A 752 0.78 -39.67 -14.09
CA ARG A 752 1.41 -38.87 -15.15
C ARG A 752 2.18 -37.69 -14.56
N ALA A 753 3.49 -37.66 -14.78
CA ALA A 753 4.37 -36.57 -14.35
C ALA A 753 3.99 -35.22 -14.99
N PRO A 754 4.35 -34.06 -14.37
CA PRO A 754 4.08 -32.75 -14.96
C PRO A 754 4.82 -32.55 -16.29
N ILE A 755 4.17 -31.91 -17.27
CA ILE A 755 4.80 -31.56 -18.55
C ILE A 755 5.94 -30.56 -18.32
N LEU A 756 7.19 -30.95 -18.60
CA LEU A 756 8.37 -30.11 -18.43
C LEU A 756 8.76 -29.32 -19.70
N GLN A 757 8.46 -29.83 -20.90
CA GLN A 757 8.65 -29.13 -22.18
C GLN A 757 7.53 -29.50 -23.18
N ASP A 758 7.30 -28.62 -24.16
CA ASP A 758 6.29 -28.69 -25.22
C ASP A 758 4.82 -28.96 -24.80
N GLY A 759 4.33 -28.14 -23.87
CA GLY A 759 2.89 -27.99 -23.60
C GLY A 759 2.15 -27.11 -24.63
N SER A 760 2.52 -27.17 -25.92
CA SER A 760 1.92 -26.35 -26.98
C SER A 760 0.77 -27.06 -27.71
N TYR A 761 -0.11 -26.26 -28.31
CA TYR A 761 -1.23 -26.74 -29.13
C TYR A 761 -1.53 -25.80 -30.32
N PRO A 762 -1.93 -26.33 -31.50
CA PRO A 762 -2.21 -25.52 -32.68
C PRO A 762 -3.59 -24.85 -32.59
N GLU A 763 -3.61 -23.53 -32.42
CA GLU A 763 -4.83 -22.71 -32.49
C GLU A 763 -4.93 -22.05 -33.86
N SER A 764 -5.86 -22.51 -34.70
CA SER A 764 -6.21 -21.91 -35.99
C SER A 764 -7.31 -20.85 -35.83
N PHE A 765 -7.00 -19.58 -36.07
CA PHE A 765 -7.90 -18.41 -35.98
C PHE A 765 -8.52 -18.10 -37.36
N GLU A 766 -9.84 -17.90 -37.46
CA GLU A 766 -10.48 -17.43 -38.70
C GLU A 766 -10.37 -15.90 -38.82
N ILE A 767 -9.53 -15.45 -39.75
CA ILE A 767 -9.18 -14.04 -39.92
C ILE A 767 -10.40 -13.21 -40.40
N GLY A 768 -11.24 -13.78 -41.26
CA GLY A 768 -12.41 -13.10 -41.82
C GLY A 768 -13.44 -12.67 -40.76
N SER A 769 -13.77 -13.56 -39.81
CA SER A 769 -14.72 -13.29 -38.73
C SER A 769 -14.17 -12.29 -37.72
N ILE A 770 -12.87 -12.34 -37.40
CA ILE A 770 -12.20 -11.35 -36.55
C ILE A 770 -12.27 -9.95 -37.18
N LYS A 771 -11.85 -9.79 -38.45
CA LYS A 771 -11.94 -8.51 -39.18
C LYS A 771 -13.40 -8.00 -39.22
N THR A 772 -14.36 -8.88 -39.43
CA THR A 772 -15.80 -8.52 -39.51
C THR A 772 -16.37 -8.07 -38.18
N PHE A 773 -16.02 -8.72 -37.06
CA PHE A 773 -16.48 -8.33 -35.72
C PHE A 773 -15.87 -7.00 -35.24
N VAL A 774 -14.56 -6.80 -35.48
CA VAL A 774 -13.85 -5.63 -34.94
C VAL A 774 -14.06 -4.40 -35.82
N ASP A 775 -13.88 -4.52 -37.14
CA ASP A 775 -13.90 -3.39 -38.08
C ASP A 775 -15.21 -3.28 -38.89
N GLY A 776 -15.99 -4.36 -39.00
CA GLY A 776 -17.18 -4.45 -39.85
C GLY A 776 -18.40 -3.63 -39.37
N ASN A 777 -18.39 -3.16 -38.12
CA ASN A 777 -19.37 -2.20 -37.61
C ASN A 777 -18.68 -1.05 -36.82
N PRO A 778 -18.65 0.19 -37.36
CA PRO A 778 -17.98 1.32 -36.71
C PRO A 778 -18.68 1.85 -35.46
N ALA A 779 -19.88 1.36 -35.13
CA ALA A 779 -20.58 1.71 -33.88
C ALA A 779 -20.20 0.80 -32.70
N ARG A 780 -19.50 -0.32 -32.94
CA ARG A 780 -19.21 -1.38 -31.96
C ARG A 780 -18.33 -0.90 -30.80
N GLU A 781 -17.11 -0.41 -31.07
CA GLU A 781 -16.23 0.16 -30.02
C GLU A 781 -16.86 1.39 -29.32
N PRO A 782 -17.47 2.36 -30.03
CA PRO A 782 -18.22 3.45 -29.39
C PRO A 782 -19.35 2.99 -28.46
N ASN A 783 -20.07 1.90 -28.77
CA ASN A 783 -21.11 1.36 -27.91
C ASN A 783 -20.51 0.81 -26.60
N THR A 784 -19.47 -0.02 -26.70
CA THR A 784 -18.77 -0.56 -25.53
C THR A 784 -18.18 0.55 -24.65
N MET A 785 -17.59 1.59 -25.27
CA MET A 785 -17.04 2.74 -24.54
C MET A 785 -18.12 3.58 -23.85
N ALA A 786 -19.28 3.80 -24.48
CA ALA A 786 -20.39 4.52 -23.84
C ALA A 786 -20.94 3.77 -22.61
N VAL A 787 -20.98 2.43 -22.65
CA VAL A 787 -21.35 1.60 -21.50
C VAL A 787 -20.29 1.68 -20.39
N ILE A 788 -19.00 1.69 -20.74
CA ILE A 788 -17.90 1.90 -19.79
C ILE A 788 -18.02 3.27 -19.10
N ASP A 789 -18.19 4.36 -19.86
CA ASP A 789 -18.32 5.73 -19.32
C ASP A 789 -19.53 5.89 -18.39
N TYR A 790 -20.64 5.22 -18.71
CA TYR A 790 -21.82 5.16 -17.84
C TYR A 790 -21.51 4.48 -16.51
N PHE A 791 -20.87 3.31 -16.53
CA PHE A 791 -20.47 2.60 -15.31
C PHE A 791 -19.37 3.34 -14.52
N ASP A 792 -18.39 3.97 -15.17
CA ASP A 792 -17.42 4.85 -14.51
C ASP A 792 -18.09 6.06 -13.86
N THR A 793 -19.20 6.55 -14.41
CA THR A 793 -20.04 7.58 -13.78
C THR A 793 -20.78 7.04 -12.57
N ILE A 794 -21.34 5.82 -12.63
CA ILE A 794 -21.88 5.13 -11.44
C ILE A 794 -20.81 4.93 -10.37
N ILE A 795 -19.59 4.53 -10.72
CA ILE A 795 -18.45 4.38 -9.79
C ILE A 795 -18.12 5.72 -9.10
N LYS A 796 -18.20 6.85 -9.81
CA LYS A 796 -18.01 8.20 -9.24
C LYS A 796 -19.14 8.61 -8.29
N VAL A 797 -20.36 8.12 -8.49
CA VAL A 797 -21.54 8.39 -7.63
C VAL A 797 -21.58 7.48 -6.40
N LEU A 798 -21.26 6.18 -6.56
CA LEU A 798 -21.23 5.20 -5.47
C LEU A 798 -20.06 5.41 -4.49
N LYS A 799 -19.04 6.18 -4.87
CA LYS A 799 -17.94 6.62 -3.98
C LYS A 799 -18.41 7.82 -3.15
N PRO A 800 -18.65 7.68 -1.83
CA PRO A 800 -19.14 8.79 -1.02
C PRO A 800 -18.07 9.88 -0.86
N LYS A 801 -18.47 11.15 -0.98
CA LYS A 801 -17.56 12.30 -0.82
C LYS A 801 -17.12 12.55 0.63
N LYS A 802 -17.85 11.99 1.61
CA LYS A 802 -17.52 11.90 3.05
C LYS A 802 -18.23 10.67 3.63
N GLY A 803 -17.62 10.04 4.64
CA GLY A 803 -18.17 8.85 5.31
C GLY A 803 -17.84 7.54 4.60
N ARG A 804 -18.07 6.41 5.29
CA ARG A 804 -17.83 5.06 4.76
C ARG A 804 -19.07 4.54 4.03
N PRO A 805 -18.96 3.94 2.82
CA PRO A 805 -20.11 3.38 2.12
C PRO A 805 -20.70 2.19 2.90
N SER A 806 -22.00 1.92 2.70
CA SER A 806 -22.67 0.77 3.30
C SER A 806 -22.18 -0.56 2.70
N ALA A 807 -22.50 -1.69 3.35
CA ALA A 807 -22.19 -3.02 2.80
C ALA A 807 -22.83 -3.23 1.41
N ALA A 808 -24.08 -2.82 1.22
CA ALA A 808 -24.79 -2.88 -0.06
C ALA A 808 -24.12 -1.99 -1.13
N MET A 809 -23.73 -0.75 -0.78
CA MET A 809 -22.98 0.13 -1.70
C MET A 809 -21.61 -0.47 -2.07
N THR A 810 -20.94 -1.13 -1.12
CA THR A 810 -19.63 -1.76 -1.33
C THR A 810 -19.75 -2.97 -2.27
N ALA A 811 -20.75 -3.83 -2.07
CA ALA A 811 -21.04 -4.96 -2.94
C ALA A 811 -21.41 -4.50 -4.37
N ARG A 812 -22.29 -3.50 -4.51
CA ARG A 812 -22.66 -2.93 -5.81
C ARG A 812 -21.48 -2.23 -6.50
N LEU A 813 -20.58 -1.61 -5.73
CA LEU A 813 -19.35 -1.03 -6.27
C LEU A 813 -18.39 -2.13 -6.78
N GLU A 814 -18.21 -3.22 -6.04
CA GLU A 814 -17.39 -4.36 -6.48
C GLU A 814 -17.97 -5.03 -7.74
N GLU A 815 -19.28 -5.23 -7.79
CA GLU A 815 -20.01 -5.73 -8.96
C GLU A 815 -19.77 -4.86 -10.20
N VAL A 816 -19.97 -3.54 -10.08
CA VAL A 816 -19.79 -2.60 -11.21
C VAL A 816 -18.33 -2.52 -11.68
N ASN A 817 -17.35 -2.50 -10.77
CA ASN A 817 -15.93 -2.55 -11.15
C ASN A 817 -15.59 -3.85 -11.91
N ASN A 818 -16.18 -4.99 -11.51
CA ASN A 818 -16.00 -6.27 -12.21
C ASN A 818 -16.61 -6.26 -13.62
N ILE A 819 -17.70 -5.53 -13.86
CA ILE A 819 -18.27 -5.36 -15.21
C ILE A 819 -17.35 -4.47 -16.07
N VAL A 820 -16.93 -3.30 -15.57
CA VAL A 820 -16.03 -2.39 -16.29
C VAL A 820 -14.70 -3.07 -16.65
N SER A 821 -14.14 -3.85 -15.72
CA SER A 821 -12.92 -4.64 -15.95
C SER A 821 -13.07 -5.65 -17.10
N LYS A 822 -14.20 -6.38 -17.14
CA LYS A 822 -14.50 -7.33 -18.23
C LYS A 822 -14.68 -6.64 -19.58
N LEU A 823 -15.39 -5.51 -19.64
CA LEU A 823 -15.62 -4.76 -20.88
C LEU A 823 -14.30 -4.20 -21.44
N ARG A 824 -13.51 -3.51 -20.61
CA ARG A 824 -12.18 -3.00 -21.00
C ARG A 824 -11.24 -4.12 -21.45
N LYS A 825 -11.23 -5.26 -20.75
CA LYS A 825 -10.43 -6.43 -21.17
C LYS A 825 -10.92 -7.02 -22.50
N SER A 826 -12.22 -6.99 -22.80
CA SER A 826 -12.72 -7.46 -24.09
C SER A 826 -12.23 -6.58 -25.25
N GLU A 827 -12.19 -5.26 -25.08
CA GLU A 827 -11.67 -4.33 -26.10
C GLU A 827 -10.16 -4.43 -26.30
N GLU A 828 -9.41 -4.66 -25.22
CA GLU A 828 -7.98 -4.96 -25.30
C GLU A 828 -7.73 -6.27 -26.08
N LEU A 829 -8.53 -7.31 -25.84
CA LEU A 829 -8.45 -8.56 -26.61
C LEU A 829 -8.86 -8.40 -28.08
N CYS A 830 -9.80 -7.51 -28.42
CA CYS A 830 -10.10 -7.17 -29.83
C CYS A 830 -8.85 -6.61 -30.54
N LYS A 831 -8.08 -5.74 -29.86
CA LYS A 831 -6.87 -5.12 -30.41
C LYS A 831 -5.74 -6.14 -30.58
N GLN A 832 -5.57 -7.06 -29.62
CA GLN A 832 -4.62 -8.17 -29.73
C GLN A 832 -4.99 -9.18 -30.83
N LEU A 833 -6.29 -9.46 -31.03
CA LEU A 833 -6.75 -10.28 -32.16
C LEU A 833 -6.47 -9.61 -33.51
N LEU A 834 -6.63 -8.28 -33.63
CA LEU A 834 -6.20 -7.56 -34.83
C LEU A 834 -4.68 -7.59 -35.03
N GLN A 835 -3.87 -7.58 -33.96
CA GLN A 835 -2.41 -7.72 -34.07
C GLN A 835 -2.00 -9.10 -34.61
N ILE A 836 -2.59 -10.18 -34.10
CA ILE A 836 -2.39 -11.56 -34.63
C ILE A 836 -2.77 -11.64 -36.12
N VAL A 837 -3.76 -10.85 -36.56
CA VAL A 837 -4.19 -10.73 -37.96
C VAL A 837 -3.28 -9.83 -38.81
N GLN A 838 -2.41 -9.01 -38.20
CA GLN A 838 -1.59 -8.00 -38.88
C GLN A 838 -0.09 -8.30 -38.92
N ASP A 839 0.39 -9.31 -38.20
CA ASP A 839 1.83 -9.60 -38.00
C ASP A 839 2.29 -10.91 -38.68
N PRO A 840 2.54 -10.91 -40.01
CA PRO A 840 2.95 -12.09 -40.76
C PRO A 840 4.47 -12.31 -40.64
N ALA A 841 4.91 -12.92 -39.54
CA ALA A 841 6.32 -13.19 -39.27
C ALA A 841 6.62 -14.67 -38.97
N ASP A 842 6.49 -15.52 -39.98
CA ASP A 842 7.52 -16.52 -40.28
C ASP A 842 7.59 -16.76 -41.79
N GLY A 843 8.53 -16.09 -42.46
CA GLY A 843 8.97 -16.42 -43.82
C GLY A 843 8.16 -15.91 -45.04
N ALA A 844 7.90 -14.60 -45.17
CA ALA A 844 7.52 -14.00 -46.47
C ALA A 844 8.06 -12.57 -46.68
N VAL A 845 8.44 -12.24 -47.92
CA VAL A 845 9.10 -10.96 -48.28
C VAL A 845 8.10 -9.82 -48.55
N SER A 846 8.48 -8.61 -48.14
CA SER A 846 7.76 -7.34 -48.32
C SER A 846 7.06 -7.16 -49.67
N ALA A 847 5.75 -6.91 -49.64
CA ALA A 847 4.93 -6.50 -50.77
C ALA A 847 4.17 -5.19 -50.48
N LYS A 848 4.36 -4.17 -51.33
CA LYS A 848 3.78 -2.83 -51.12
C LYS A 848 2.25 -2.83 -51.26
N ARG A 849 1.57 -2.04 -50.41
CA ARG A 849 0.11 -1.79 -50.45
C ARG A 849 -0.40 -1.58 -51.89
N ARG A 850 -1.25 -2.49 -52.39
CA ARG A 850 -2.11 -2.26 -53.56
C ARG A 850 -3.55 -2.01 -53.12
N ARG A 851 -4.19 -1.03 -53.74
CA ARG A 851 -5.59 -0.66 -53.53
C ARG A 851 -6.46 -1.69 -54.27
N VAL A 852 -7.21 -2.52 -53.55
CA VAL A 852 -8.02 -3.59 -54.17
C VAL A 852 -9.26 -2.99 -54.82
N ILE A 853 -9.39 -3.18 -56.13
CA ILE A 853 -10.64 -2.96 -56.86
C ILE A 853 -11.46 -4.25 -56.75
N ARG A 854 -12.71 -4.16 -56.27
CA ARG A 854 -13.62 -5.30 -56.27
C ARG A 854 -13.98 -5.68 -57.70
N LYS A 855 -13.62 -6.89 -58.12
CA LYS A 855 -14.39 -7.65 -59.11
C LYS A 855 -15.42 -8.51 -58.38
N HIS A 856 -16.59 -8.70 -58.99
CA HIS A 856 -17.48 -9.79 -58.63
C HIS A 856 -17.03 -11.07 -59.34
N SER A 857 -16.95 -12.16 -58.58
CA SER A 857 -16.82 -13.54 -59.03
C SER A 857 -17.59 -14.39 -58.03
N GLU A 858 -18.50 -15.24 -58.51
CA GLU A 858 -19.48 -15.96 -57.68
C GLU A 858 -18.92 -17.28 -57.14
N GLU A 859 -17.68 -17.25 -56.65
CA GLU A 859 -17.07 -18.31 -55.85
C GLU A 859 -17.06 -17.88 -54.38
N GLU A 860 -17.41 -18.78 -53.46
CA GLU A 860 -17.36 -18.45 -52.03
C GLU A 860 -15.93 -18.08 -51.61
N PRO A 861 -15.72 -16.98 -50.87
CA PRO A 861 -14.39 -16.53 -50.50
C PRO A 861 -13.73 -17.55 -49.58
N LYS A 862 -12.72 -18.25 -50.12
CA LYS A 862 -11.95 -19.30 -49.44
C LYS A 862 -11.45 -18.81 -48.08
N LYS A 863 -11.95 -19.42 -47.01
CA LYS A 863 -11.76 -18.95 -45.62
C LYS A 863 -10.27 -18.86 -45.25
N GLU A 864 -9.88 -17.68 -44.78
CA GLU A 864 -8.50 -17.33 -44.43
C GLU A 864 -8.25 -17.67 -42.95
N TYR A 865 -7.34 -18.63 -42.68
CA TYR A 865 -6.99 -19.08 -41.33
C TYR A 865 -5.52 -18.78 -40.99
N HIS A 866 -5.26 -18.28 -39.78
CA HIS A 866 -3.91 -18.16 -39.21
C HIS A 866 -3.71 -19.23 -38.14
N VAL A 867 -2.75 -20.14 -38.34
CA VAL A 867 -2.43 -21.21 -37.37
C VAL A 867 -1.25 -20.79 -36.51
N ARG A 868 -1.41 -20.84 -35.19
CA ARG A 868 -0.38 -20.49 -34.20
C ARG A 868 -0.18 -21.64 -33.22
N GLN A 869 1.06 -21.95 -32.86
CA GLN A 869 1.32 -22.79 -31.68
C GLN A 869 1.16 -21.95 -30.42
N THR A 870 0.14 -22.28 -29.62
CA THR A 870 -0.21 -21.58 -28.38
C THR A 870 0.33 -22.37 -27.18
N ASN A 871 1.19 -21.71 -26.38
CA ASN A 871 1.83 -22.32 -25.21
C ASN A 871 0.93 -22.26 -23.97
N TYR A 872 0.95 -23.33 -23.17
CA TYR A 872 0.26 -23.42 -21.89
C TYR A 872 1.26 -23.68 -20.74
N LYS A 873 0.97 -23.17 -19.53
CA LYS A 873 1.80 -23.35 -18.33
C LYS A 873 0.97 -23.63 -17.08
N TYR A 874 1.55 -24.33 -16.11
CA TYR A 874 0.97 -24.46 -14.77
C TYR A 874 0.92 -23.12 -14.03
N VAL A 875 -0.09 -22.92 -13.17
CA VAL A 875 -0.26 -21.73 -12.33
C VAL A 875 -0.68 -22.16 -10.92
N GLY A 876 0.08 -21.74 -9.91
CA GLY A 876 -0.10 -22.16 -8.51
C GLY A 876 1.25 -22.50 -7.89
N LEU A 877 1.28 -23.59 -7.12
CA LEU A 877 2.49 -24.17 -6.54
C LEU A 877 3.57 -24.43 -7.63
N PRO A 878 4.79 -23.85 -7.55
CA PRO A 878 5.76 -23.88 -8.64
C PRO A 878 6.35 -25.26 -9.03
N THR A 879 6.11 -26.30 -8.22
CA THR A 879 6.79 -27.61 -8.31
C THR A 879 5.86 -28.78 -8.59
N SER A 880 4.54 -28.56 -8.77
CA SER A 880 3.57 -29.65 -8.96
C SER A 880 2.80 -29.54 -10.28
N ARG A 881 2.17 -30.67 -10.66
CA ARG A 881 1.04 -30.68 -11.60
C ARG A 881 -0.08 -29.76 -11.07
N GLY A 882 -1.00 -29.35 -11.93
CA GLY A 882 -2.14 -28.50 -11.61
C GLY A 882 -2.84 -28.05 -12.90
N ARG A 883 -3.72 -27.05 -12.85
CA ARG A 883 -4.40 -26.61 -14.07
C ARG A 883 -3.46 -25.80 -15.00
N ARG A 884 -3.39 -26.20 -16.27
CA ARG A 884 -2.71 -25.46 -17.36
C ARG A 884 -3.49 -24.24 -17.84
N TYR A 885 -2.80 -23.10 -17.93
CA TYR A 885 -3.33 -21.83 -18.45
C TYR A 885 -2.50 -21.30 -19.64
N VAL A 886 -3.17 -20.64 -20.58
CA VAL A 886 -2.53 -20.08 -21.79
C VAL A 886 -1.53 -18.96 -21.46
N VAL A 887 -0.42 -18.93 -22.19
CA VAL A 887 0.60 -17.87 -22.14
C VAL A 887 0.29 -16.80 -23.18
N GLY A 888 -0.31 -15.69 -22.73
CA GLY A 888 -0.66 -14.55 -23.59
C GLY A 888 -2.02 -14.72 -24.26
N THR A 889 -2.12 -14.27 -25.52
CA THR A 889 -3.37 -14.24 -26.29
C THR A 889 -3.55 -15.55 -27.06
N GLY A 890 -4.46 -16.38 -26.55
CA GLY A 890 -4.92 -17.62 -27.18
C GLY A 890 -6.34 -17.95 -26.74
N ALA A 891 -6.92 -19.00 -27.29
CA ALA A 891 -8.35 -19.27 -27.22
C ALA A 891 -8.90 -19.34 -25.77
N GLN A 892 -8.12 -19.86 -24.83
CA GLN A 892 -8.51 -19.93 -23.40
C GLN A 892 -8.66 -18.54 -22.74
N SER A 893 -7.89 -17.53 -23.19
CA SER A 893 -7.92 -16.17 -22.64
C SER A 893 -9.06 -15.30 -23.18
N LEU A 894 -9.74 -15.75 -24.25
CA LEU A 894 -10.85 -15.05 -24.89
C LEU A 894 -12.19 -15.29 -24.17
N SER A 895 -13.06 -14.26 -24.21
CA SER A 895 -14.46 -14.38 -23.77
C SER A 895 -15.24 -15.36 -24.66
N ARG A 896 -16.40 -15.86 -24.21
CA ARG A 896 -17.24 -16.78 -25.02
C ARG A 896 -17.62 -16.18 -26.38
N ARG A 897 -17.98 -14.88 -26.39
CA ARG A 897 -18.22 -14.08 -27.60
C ARG A 897 -16.99 -14.06 -28.52
N LEU A 898 -15.82 -13.67 -28.00
CA LEU A 898 -14.59 -13.60 -28.81
C LEU A 898 -14.09 -14.98 -29.27
N ARG A 899 -14.32 -16.06 -28.52
CA ARG A 899 -14.05 -17.43 -28.99
C ARG A 899 -14.94 -17.83 -30.15
N ARG A 900 -16.23 -17.48 -30.14
CA ARG A 900 -17.12 -17.73 -31.29
C ARG A 900 -16.68 -16.92 -32.52
N VAL A 901 -16.18 -15.71 -32.33
CA VAL A 901 -15.67 -14.83 -33.41
C VAL A 901 -14.35 -15.34 -34.00
N ALA A 902 -13.40 -15.75 -33.16
CA ALA A 902 -12.08 -16.19 -33.62
C ALA A 902 -12.06 -17.63 -34.13
N PHE A 903 -12.99 -18.48 -33.66
CA PHE A 903 -12.99 -19.92 -33.92
C PHE A 903 -14.40 -20.50 -34.23
N PRO A 904 -15.18 -19.94 -35.17
CA PRO A 904 -16.52 -20.45 -35.49
C PRO A 904 -16.51 -21.84 -36.14
N HIS A 905 -15.37 -22.29 -36.68
CA HIS A 905 -15.12 -23.61 -37.25
C HIS A 905 -14.73 -24.68 -36.21
N THR A 906 -14.99 -24.43 -34.92
CA THR A 906 -14.57 -25.31 -33.80
C THR A 906 -15.68 -25.54 -32.79
N MET A 907 -15.65 -26.70 -32.14
CA MET A 907 -16.55 -27.08 -31.05
C MET A 907 -15.82 -27.18 -29.70
N ASP A 908 -16.50 -26.81 -28.60
CA ASP A 908 -16.05 -27.12 -27.23
C ASP A 908 -16.67 -28.46 -26.81
N LEU A 909 -15.84 -29.44 -26.41
CA LEU A 909 -16.26 -30.61 -25.62
C LEU A 909 -16.06 -30.30 -24.13
N ASP A 910 -17.15 -30.30 -23.37
CA ASP A 910 -17.24 -29.82 -21.99
C ASP A 910 -17.61 -30.97 -21.07
N GLN A 911 -16.77 -31.25 -20.06
CA GLN A 911 -17.01 -32.37 -19.14
C GLN A 911 -18.27 -32.11 -18.30
N ILE A 912 -19.25 -33.01 -18.40
CA ILE A 912 -20.50 -32.96 -17.64
C ILE A 912 -20.16 -33.09 -16.16
N ASN A 913 -20.39 -31.99 -15.44
CA ASN A 913 -20.34 -31.94 -13.98
C ASN A 913 -18.97 -32.20 -13.32
N SER A 914 -17.89 -32.14 -14.12
CA SER A 914 -16.47 -32.29 -13.79
C SER A 914 -16.13 -32.36 -12.29
N VAL A 915 -16.12 -31.22 -11.58
CA VAL A 915 -15.68 -31.14 -10.18
C VAL A 915 -16.40 -32.12 -9.24
N PHE A 916 -17.72 -32.30 -9.38
CA PHE A 916 -18.46 -33.21 -8.52
C PHE A 916 -18.24 -34.67 -8.93
N VAL A 917 -18.20 -34.97 -10.23
CA VAL A 917 -17.95 -36.34 -10.74
C VAL A 917 -16.54 -36.83 -10.42
N ILE A 918 -15.55 -35.94 -10.45
CA ILE A 918 -14.15 -36.25 -10.09
C ILE A 918 -14.01 -36.40 -8.58
N LEU A 919 -14.53 -35.45 -7.77
CA LEU A 919 -14.44 -35.55 -6.31
C LEU A 919 -15.27 -36.71 -5.73
N ASP A 920 -16.36 -37.12 -6.38
CA ASP A 920 -17.11 -38.32 -6.00
C ASP A 920 -16.26 -39.58 -6.20
N GLN A 921 -15.59 -39.75 -7.34
CA GLN A 921 -14.71 -40.90 -7.60
C GLN A 921 -13.40 -40.88 -6.82
N LEU A 922 -12.84 -39.69 -6.55
CA LEU A 922 -11.61 -39.52 -5.78
C LEU A 922 -11.67 -40.15 -4.38
N VAL A 923 -12.84 -40.06 -3.74
CA VAL A 923 -13.10 -40.63 -2.41
C VAL A 923 -12.97 -42.15 -2.39
N ASP A 924 -13.39 -42.86 -3.45
CA ASP A 924 -13.20 -44.30 -3.54
C ASP A 924 -11.77 -44.65 -3.99
N LYS A 925 -11.23 -43.90 -4.96
CA LYS A 925 -9.92 -44.15 -5.58
C LYS A 925 -8.75 -44.06 -4.60
N LEU A 926 -8.79 -43.14 -3.63
CA LEU A 926 -7.77 -43.03 -2.58
C LEU A 926 -7.81 -44.18 -1.56
N ASP A 927 -8.87 -44.98 -1.55
CA ASP A 927 -9.15 -46.01 -0.54
C ASP A 927 -9.04 -45.44 0.89
N ILE A 928 -9.99 -44.58 1.25
CA ILE A 928 -9.97 -43.84 2.51
C ILE A 928 -10.32 -44.75 3.69
N SER A 929 -9.40 -44.87 4.65
CA SER A 929 -9.56 -45.71 5.84
C SER A 929 -10.64 -45.20 6.80
N THR A 930 -10.88 -43.88 6.85
CA THR A 930 -11.89 -43.25 7.71
C THR A 930 -13.11 -42.86 6.86
N VAL A 931 -14.10 -43.73 6.75
CA VAL A 931 -15.20 -43.64 5.77
C VAL A 931 -16.05 -42.36 5.94
N MET A 932 -16.36 -41.68 4.84
CA MET A 932 -17.26 -40.53 4.80
C MET A 932 -18.70 -40.95 5.17
N PRO A 933 -19.41 -40.24 6.09
CA PRO A 933 -20.79 -40.57 6.46
C PRO A 933 -21.75 -40.66 5.27
N VAL A 934 -22.66 -41.63 5.31
CA VAL A 934 -23.51 -42.01 4.16
C VAL A 934 -24.31 -40.85 3.59
N ASP A 935 -24.91 -39.99 4.42
CA ASP A 935 -25.70 -38.85 3.93
C ASP A 935 -24.85 -37.72 3.33
N ILE A 936 -23.63 -37.54 3.83
CA ILE A 936 -22.64 -36.59 3.31
C ILE A 936 -22.12 -37.08 1.95
N ARG A 937 -21.79 -38.37 1.87
CA ARG A 937 -21.41 -39.08 0.64
C ARG A 937 -22.54 -39.02 -0.39
N LYS A 938 -23.78 -39.19 0.05
CA LYS A 938 -24.99 -39.07 -0.77
C LYS A 938 -25.18 -37.66 -1.33
N ALA A 939 -24.99 -36.60 -0.53
CA ALA A 939 -25.11 -35.22 -1.01
C ALA A 939 -24.05 -34.90 -2.09
N LEU A 940 -22.81 -35.40 -1.93
CA LEU A 940 -21.75 -35.28 -2.94
C LEU A 940 -22.13 -36.02 -4.24
N SER A 941 -22.55 -37.28 -4.13
CA SER A 941 -22.93 -38.12 -5.27
C SER A 941 -24.20 -37.62 -5.97
N ASP A 942 -25.14 -37.03 -5.24
CA ASP A 942 -26.33 -36.38 -5.82
C ASP A 942 -25.97 -35.08 -6.56
N CYS A 943 -24.96 -34.33 -6.10
CA CYS A 943 -24.39 -33.23 -6.86
C CYS A 943 -23.66 -33.71 -8.12
N ALA A 944 -23.02 -34.89 -8.10
CA ALA A 944 -22.30 -35.47 -9.24
C ALA A 944 -23.26 -36.02 -10.32
N HIS A 945 -24.19 -36.90 -9.96
CA HIS A 945 -24.98 -37.68 -10.92
C HIS A 945 -26.44 -37.21 -11.03
N ARG A 946 -26.95 -36.45 -10.06
CA ARG A 946 -28.38 -36.06 -9.97
C ARG A 946 -28.61 -34.55 -9.88
N ARG A 947 -27.65 -33.72 -10.28
CA ARG A 947 -27.70 -32.24 -10.18
C ARG A 947 -29.01 -31.61 -10.63
N GLU A 948 -29.59 -32.05 -11.75
CA GLU A 948 -30.86 -31.47 -12.22
C GLU A 948 -32.00 -31.68 -11.22
N LYS A 949 -32.07 -32.85 -10.60
CA LYS A 949 -32.99 -33.15 -9.51
C LYS A 949 -32.65 -32.32 -8.26
N VAL A 950 -31.37 -32.10 -7.95
CA VAL A 950 -30.96 -31.21 -6.85
C VAL A 950 -31.43 -29.77 -7.08
N CYS A 951 -31.19 -29.20 -8.27
CA CYS A 951 -31.62 -27.83 -8.59
C CYS A 951 -33.15 -27.67 -8.50
N ARG A 952 -33.90 -28.67 -8.99
CA ARG A 952 -35.36 -28.70 -8.99
C ARG A 952 -35.94 -28.93 -7.59
N ASP A 953 -35.62 -30.06 -6.97
CA ASP A 953 -36.30 -30.58 -5.78
C ASP A 953 -35.75 -30.01 -4.46
N HIS A 954 -34.49 -29.56 -4.42
CA HIS A 954 -33.85 -29.03 -3.21
C HIS A 954 -33.57 -27.53 -3.27
N LEU A 955 -33.38 -26.94 -4.45
CA LEU A 955 -33.08 -25.51 -4.61
C LEU A 955 -34.19 -24.70 -5.28
N ASN A 956 -35.23 -25.34 -5.84
CA ASN A 956 -36.33 -24.70 -6.58
C ASN A 956 -35.84 -23.65 -7.61
N THR A 957 -34.81 -24.01 -8.39
CA THR A 957 -34.12 -23.09 -9.30
C THR A 957 -33.61 -23.79 -10.56
N ASP A 958 -33.24 -23.02 -11.59
CA ASP A 958 -32.75 -23.57 -12.85
C ASP A 958 -31.34 -24.19 -12.71
N ILE A 959 -30.95 -25.01 -13.70
CA ILE A 959 -29.68 -25.77 -13.66
C ILE A 959 -28.45 -24.84 -13.67
N ALA A 960 -28.51 -23.67 -14.32
CA ALA A 960 -27.40 -22.72 -14.39
C ALA A 960 -27.25 -21.91 -13.10
N THR A 961 -28.35 -21.44 -12.51
CA THR A 961 -28.35 -20.77 -11.19
C THR A 961 -27.96 -21.75 -10.09
N GLY A 962 -28.59 -22.93 -10.05
CA GLY A 962 -28.27 -23.97 -9.08
C GLY A 962 -26.82 -24.45 -9.17
N LYS A 963 -26.24 -24.54 -10.38
CA LYS A 963 -24.79 -24.80 -10.54
C LYS A 963 -23.93 -23.74 -9.83
N GLN A 964 -24.27 -22.46 -9.92
CA GLN A 964 -23.51 -21.39 -9.26
C GLN A 964 -23.58 -21.52 -7.73
N ILE A 965 -24.76 -21.83 -7.19
CA ILE A 965 -24.97 -22.06 -5.74
C ILE A 965 -24.14 -23.26 -5.27
N LEU A 966 -24.24 -24.42 -5.93
CA LEU A 966 -23.54 -25.65 -5.57
C LEU A 966 -22.00 -25.48 -5.62
N HIS A 967 -21.47 -24.82 -6.66
CA HIS A 967 -20.03 -24.50 -6.73
C HIS A 967 -19.60 -23.49 -5.65
N SER A 968 -20.43 -22.49 -5.33
CA SER A 968 -20.15 -21.53 -4.26
C SER A 968 -20.02 -22.25 -2.91
N VAL A 969 -20.98 -23.10 -2.57
CA VAL A 969 -21.00 -23.88 -1.33
C VAL A 969 -19.81 -24.85 -1.25
N LEU A 970 -19.48 -25.54 -2.34
CA LEU A 970 -18.31 -26.44 -2.40
C LEU A 970 -17.00 -25.73 -2.01
N HIS A 971 -16.86 -24.44 -2.36
CA HIS A 971 -15.65 -23.64 -2.12
C HIS A 971 -15.72 -22.71 -0.90
N CYS A 972 -16.62 -22.97 0.07
CA CYS A 972 -16.79 -22.18 1.31
C CYS A 972 -17.39 -20.77 1.10
N GLY A 973 -18.18 -20.58 0.04
CA GLY A 973 -19.00 -19.38 -0.14
C GLY A 973 -20.27 -19.42 0.70
N LEU A 974 -20.51 -18.36 1.48
CA LEU A 974 -21.66 -18.20 2.37
C LEU A 974 -23.00 -18.44 1.67
N LEU A 975 -23.94 -19.08 2.39
CA LEU A 975 -25.36 -19.08 2.04
C LEU A 975 -25.90 -17.64 2.05
N LYS A 976 -26.92 -17.38 1.22
CA LYS A 976 -27.54 -16.07 1.01
C LYS A 976 -29.05 -16.23 0.90
N PRO A 977 -29.85 -15.18 1.15
CA PRO A 977 -31.31 -15.25 0.99
C PRO A 977 -31.72 -15.80 -0.37
N PRO A 978 -32.67 -16.75 -0.45
CA PRO A 978 -33.47 -17.37 0.63
C PRO A 978 -32.91 -18.72 1.15
N TYR A 979 -31.62 -19.02 0.96
CA TYR A 979 -31.06 -20.37 1.07
C TYR A 979 -30.40 -20.71 2.42
N GLU A 980 -30.37 -19.82 3.41
CA GLU A 980 -29.68 -20.05 4.70
C GLU A 980 -30.22 -21.27 5.46
N SER A 981 -31.53 -21.52 5.40
CA SER A 981 -32.19 -22.66 6.03
C SER A 981 -32.18 -23.95 5.19
N ASN A 982 -31.42 -24.00 4.08
CA ASN A 982 -31.46 -25.14 3.16
C ASN A 982 -30.62 -26.34 3.63
N GLU A 983 -31.29 -27.37 4.14
CA GLU A 983 -30.64 -28.56 4.71
C GLU A 983 -29.81 -29.38 3.70
N PHE A 984 -30.14 -29.35 2.40
CA PHE A 984 -29.29 -29.97 1.38
C PHE A 984 -27.96 -29.23 1.25
N LEU A 985 -27.99 -27.89 1.19
CA LEU A 985 -26.76 -27.09 1.12
C LEU A 985 -25.91 -27.17 2.40
N LYS A 986 -26.54 -27.23 3.59
CA LYS A 986 -25.84 -27.51 4.86
C LYS A 986 -25.16 -28.89 4.85
N THR A 987 -25.80 -29.90 4.26
CA THR A 987 -25.19 -31.22 4.08
C THR A 987 -24.03 -31.16 3.07
N LEU A 988 -24.12 -30.33 2.04
CA LEU A 988 -23.03 -30.07 1.09
C LEU A 988 -21.87 -29.28 1.72
N GLN A 989 -22.10 -28.37 2.67
CA GLN A 989 -21.03 -27.72 3.47
C GLN A 989 -20.23 -28.75 4.29
N LYS A 990 -20.91 -29.76 4.85
CA LYS A 990 -20.25 -30.90 5.52
C LYS A 990 -19.38 -31.71 4.55
N ALA A 991 -19.87 -31.97 3.34
CA ALA A 991 -19.10 -32.66 2.29
C ALA A 991 -17.88 -31.84 1.82
N SER A 992 -18.06 -30.54 1.54
CA SER A 992 -16.97 -29.60 1.25
C SER A 992 -15.88 -29.64 2.32
N THR A 993 -16.29 -29.62 3.59
CA THR A 993 -15.38 -29.60 4.73
C THR A 993 -14.54 -30.87 4.82
N TYR A 994 -15.15 -32.04 4.68
CA TYR A 994 -14.42 -33.31 4.59
C TYR A 994 -13.44 -33.33 3.40
N LEU A 995 -13.88 -32.86 2.21
CA LEU A 995 -13.04 -32.81 1.00
C LEU A 995 -11.87 -31.83 1.13
N ARG A 996 -12.04 -30.70 1.84
CA ARG A 996 -10.96 -29.76 2.17
C ARG A 996 -9.94 -30.40 3.12
N TRP A 997 -10.41 -31.11 4.15
CA TRP A 997 -9.53 -31.86 5.04
C TRP A 997 -8.77 -32.98 4.32
N LEU A 998 -9.44 -33.73 3.43
CA LEU A 998 -8.82 -34.73 2.57
C LEU A 998 -7.71 -34.10 1.71
N ALA A 999 -7.97 -32.95 1.10
CA ALA A 999 -7.00 -32.25 0.26
C ALA A 999 -5.76 -31.79 1.06
N CYS A 1000 -5.95 -31.13 2.21
CA CYS A 1000 -4.84 -30.80 3.11
C CYS A 1000 -4.08 -32.04 3.61
N SER A 1001 -4.77 -33.16 3.83
CA SER A 1001 -4.17 -34.43 4.29
C SER A 1001 -3.37 -35.16 3.21
N ARG A 1002 -3.61 -34.88 1.92
CA ARG A 1002 -2.82 -35.42 0.79
C ARG A 1002 -1.82 -34.42 0.21
N MET A 1003 -1.94 -33.12 0.54
CA MET A 1003 -1.08 -32.05 0.02
C MET A 1003 -0.66 -31.06 1.12
N PRO A 1004 0.12 -31.48 2.15
CA PRO A 1004 0.56 -30.60 3.24
C PRO A 1004 1.40 -29.43 2.70
N ASP A 1005 2.37 -29.67 1.83
CA ASP A 1005 3.24 -28.64 1.25
C ASP A 1005 2.45 -27.57 0.47
N ALA A 1006 1.34 -27.97 -0.19
CA ALA A 1006 0.45 -27.04 -0.87
C ALA A 1006 -0.40 -26.24 0.13
N TYR A 1007 -0.78 -26.83 1.26
CA TYR A 1007 -1.45 -26.12 2.34
C TYR A 1007 -0.53 -25.09 2.98
N ASP A 1008 0.72 -25.44 3.29
CA ASP A 1008 1.69 -24.51 3.85
C ASP A 1008 2.02 -23.39 2.85
N TYR A 1009 2.24 -23.73 1.57
CA TYR A 1009 2.44 -22.74 0.50
C TYR A 1009 1.25 -21.78 0.34
N TYR A 1010 0.00 -22.27 0.43
CA TYR A 1010 -1.19 -21.41 0.30
C TYR A 1010 -1.64 -20.76 1.62
N SER A 1011 -1.08 -21.11 2.77
CA SER A 1011 -1.43 -20.52 4.09
C SER A 1011 -0.76 -19.16 4.37
N GLN A 1012 -0.32 -18.47 3.32
CA GLN A 1012 0.19 -17.10 3.38
C GLN A 1012 -0.90 -16.12 3.89
N PRO A 1013 -0.57 -15.08 4.67
CA PRO A 1013 -1.56 -14.18 5.31
C PRO A 1013 -2.57 -13.49 4.38
N GLU A 1014 -2.26 -13.38 3.09
CA GLU A 1014 -3.15 -12.81 2.07
C GLU A 1014 -4.31 -13.76 1.67
N LYS A 1015 -4.15 -15.07 1.90
CA LYS A 1015 -5.05 -16.10 1.37
C LYS A 1015 -6.18 -16.42 2.35
N LYS A 1016 -7.34 -15.78 2.16
CA LYS A 1016 -8.53 -15.93 3.03
C LYS A 1016 -9.01 -17.36 3.29
N PHE A 1017 -8.79 -18.29 2.35
CA PHE A 1017 -9.31 -19.67 2.39
C PHE A 1017 -8.27 -20.66 1.82
N PRO A 1018 -7.23 -21.02 2.59
CA PRO A 1018 -6.16 -21.89 2.12
C PRO A 1018 -6.67 -23.31 1.80
N GLU A 1019 -7.51 -23.92 2.64
CA GLU A 1019 -8.01 -25.29 2.46
C GLU A 1019 -8.91 -25.40 1.21
N SER A 1020 -9.73 -24.37 0.95
CA SER A 1020 -10.53 -24.29 -0.29
C SER A 1020 -9.63 -24.15 -1.53
N THR A 1021 -8.46 -23.54 -1.39
CA THR A 1021 -7.44 -23.45 -2.44
C THR A 1021 -6.74 -24.79 -2.65
N VAL A 1022 -6.37 -25.51 -1.58
CA VAL A 1022 -5.77 -26.84 -1.69
C VAL A 1022 -6.73 -27.85 -2.32
N LEU A 1023 -8.02 -27.83 -1.94
CA LEU A 1023 -9.06 -28.62 -2.61
C LEU A 1023 -9.16 -28.28 -4.11
N SER A 1024 -9.11 -26.99 -4.46
CA SER A 1024 -9.10 -26.54 -5.86
C SER A 1024 -7.84 -26.98 -6.62
N HIS A 1025 -6.70 -27.09 -5.93
CA HIS A 1025 -5.41 -27.51 -6.50
C HIS A 1025 -5.34 -29.03 -6.70
N LEU A 1026 -5.81 -29.82 -5.73
CA LEU A 1026 -5.95 -31.29 -5.83
C LEU A 1026 -6.91 -31.68 -6.96
N TYR A 1027 -8.09 -31.04 -7.03
CA TYR A 1027 -9.00 -31.19 -8.17
C TYR A 1027 -8.31 -30.78 -9.49
N GLY A 1028 -7.55 -29.69 -9.49
CA GLY A 1028 -6.79 -29.23 -10.67
C GLY A 1028 -5.67 -30.16 -11.13
N ILE A 1029 -5.13 -31.02 -10.26
CA ILE A 1029 -4.17 -32.07 -10.63
C ILE A 1029 -4.87 -33.19 -11.41
N ILE A 1030 -5.98 -33.70 -10.85
CA ILE A 1030 -6.74 -34.82 -11.42
C ILE A 1030 -7.47 -34.39 -12.70
N GLU A 1031 -8.00 -33.17 -12.74
CA GLU A 1031 -8.54 -32.60 -13.97
C GLU A 1031 -7.46 -32.48 -15.04
N ASP A 1032 -6.23 -32.09 -14.70
CA ASP A 1032 -5.14 -31.98 -15.68
C ASP A 1032 -4.65 -33.34 -16.17
N ASP A 1033 -4.73 -34.41 -15.36
CA ASP A 1033 -4.48 -35.80 -15.73
C ASP A 1033 -5.49 -36.29 -16.78
N ILE A 1034 -6.79 -36.14 -16.48
CA ILE A 1034 -7.91 -36.41 -17.39
C ILE A 1034 -7.80 -35.59 -18.69
N MET A 1035 -7.44 -34.31 -18.59
CA MET A 1035 -7.28 -33.41 -19.73
C MET A 1035 -6.01 -33.69 -20.56
N GLU A 1036 -4.99 -34.36 -20.00
CA GLU A 1036 -3.83 -34.83 -20.74
C GLU A 1036 -4.13 -36.11 -21.51
N ALA A 1037 -4.74 -37.13 -20.88
CA ALA A 1037 -5.19 -38.33 -21.58
C ALA A 1037 -6.15 -37.99 -22.74
N LEU A 1038 -7.10 -37.08 -22.53
CA LEU A 1038 -7.98 -36.55 -23.58
C LEU A 1038 -7.19 -35.87 -24.72
N ALA A 1039 -6.18 -35.07 -24.39
CA ALA A 1039 -5.38 -34.35 -25.37
C ALA A 1039 -4.48 -35.29 -26.18
N ASP A 1040 -3.88 -36.30 -25.55
CA ASP A 1040 -3.01 -37.28 -26.19
C ASP A 1040 -3.77 -38.21 -27.12
N PHE A 1041 -5.01 -38.57 -26.78
CA PHE A 1041 -5.94 -39.24 -27.69
C PHE A 1041 -6.29 -38.36 -28.90
N ILE A 1042 -6.74 -37.12 -28.66
CA ILE A 1042 -7.17 -36.22 -29.74
C ILE A 1042 -6.00 -35.80 -30.65
N ARG A 1043 -4.75 -35.78 -30.15
CA ARG A 1043 -3.52 -35.59 -30.94
C ARG A 1043 -3.23 -36.74 -31.93
N GLN A 1044 -3.79 -37.93 -31.72
CA GLN A 1044 -3.67 -39.06 -32.66
C GLN A 1044 -4.69 -38.96 -33.82
N LEU A 1045 -5.67 -38.05 -33.70
CA LEU A 1045 -6.66 -37.74 -34.73
C LEU A 1045 -6.15 -36.57 -35.61
N PRO A 1046 -6.57 -36.46 -36.90
CA PRO A 1046 -6.14 -35.40 -37.81
C PRO A 1046 -6.83 -34.06 -37.49
N VAL A 1047 -6.38 -33.43 -36.42
CA VAL A 1047 -6.99 -32.25 -35.78
C VAL A 1047 -6.17 -30.99 -36.11
N SER A 1048 -6.83 -30.01 -36.73
CA SER A 1048 -6.23 -28.74 -37.22
C SER A 1048 -6.48 -27.53 -36.31
N HIS A 1049 -7.26 -27.72 -35.24
CA HIS A 1049 -7.34 -26.82 -34.10
C HIS A 1049 -7.38 -27.67 -32.83
N LEU A 1050 -6.54 -27.38 -31.83
CA LEU A 1050 -6.65 -27.97 -30.51
C LEU A 1050 -6.36 -26.91 -29.43
N SER A 1051 -7.19 -26.82 -28.38
CA SER A 1051 -6.93 -25.90 -27.25
C SER A 1051 -7.66 -26.28 -25.95
N LEU A 1052 -7.08 -25.92 -24.80
CA LEU A 1052 -7.53 -26.38 -23.46
C LEU A 1052 -8.38 -25.32 -22.74
N HIS A 1053 -9.65 -25.60 -22.45
CA HIS A 1053 -10.67 -24.63 -22.00
C HIS A 1053 -11.52 -25.12 -20.81
N PHE A 1054 -10.91 -25.74 -19.79
CA PHE A 1054 -11.65 -26.42 -18.70
C PHE A 1054 -12.56 -27.54 -19.26
N GLY A 1055 -11.99 -28.33 -20.16
CA GLY A 1055 -12.63 -28.97 -21.33
C GLY A 1055 -11.72 -28.79 -22.54
N ILE A 1056 -12.05 -29.31 -23.72
CA ILE A 1056 -11.20 -29.22 -24.92
C ILE A 1056 -11.94 -28.62 -26.12
N ARG A 1057 -11.24 -27.86 -26.97
CA ARG A 1057 -11.76 -27.30 -28.21
C ARG A 1057 -11.03 -27.91 -29.40
N LEU A 1058 -11.80 -28.36 -30.41
CA LEU A 1058 -11.28 -28.93 -31.65
C LEU A 1058 -12.05 -28.44 -32.89
N ASN A 1059 -11.44 -28.54 -34.08
CA ASN A 1059 -12.11 -28.21 -35.35
C ASN A 1059 -13.30 -29.14 -35.61
N CYS A 1060 -14.36 -28.61 -36.23
CA CYS A 1060 -15.58 -29.38 -36.51
C CYS A 1060 -15.33 -30.54 -37.49
N ASP A 1061 -14.49 -30.34 -38.52
CA ASP A 1061 -14.09 -31.35 -39.50
C ASP A 1061 -12.87 -32.19 -39.03
N TYR A 1062 -12.95 -32.90 -37.90
CA TYR A 1062 -11.85 -33.75 -37.39
C TYR A 1062 -11.73 -35.10 -38.12
N ARG A 1063 -11.81 -35.08 -39.46
CA ARG A 1063 -12.05 -36.26 -40.32
C ARG A 1063 -10.90 -37.27 -40.33
N THR A 1064 -11.05 -38.40 -39.62
CA THR A 1064 -10.14 -39.56 -39.78
C THR A 1064 -10.22 -40.21 -41.16
N ILE A 1065 -11.36 -40.10 -41.84
CA ILE A 1065 -11.59 -40.55 -43.22
C ILE A 1065 -12.36 -39.45 -43.96
N PRO A 1066 -12.02 -39.10 -45.22
CA PRO A 1066 -12.81 -38.19 -46.03
C PRO A 1066 -14.24 -38.72 -46.28
N ASP A 1067 -15.21 -37.80 -46.21
CA ASP A 1067 -16.58 -37.93 -46.71
C ASP A 1067 -17.53 -38.93 -46.02
N GLU A 1068 -17.14 -39.51 -44.89
CA GLU A 1068 -18.11 -40.08 -43.92
C GLU A 1068 -18.62 -39.00 -42.94
N PRO A 1069 -19.95 -38.94 -42.66
CA PRO A 1069 -20.52 -38.06 -41.65
C PRO A 1069 -20.23 -38.60 -40.24
N GLN A 1070 -19.21 -38.07 -39.59
CA GLN A 1070 -18.79 -38.53 -38.26
C GLN A 1070 -19.74 -38.04 -37.15
N ASP A 1071 -20.15 -38.97 -36.29
CA ASP A 1071 -20.95 -38.70 -35.11
C ASP A 1071 -20.06 -38.21 -33.95
N VAL A 1072 -20.38 -37.03 -33.43
CA VAL A 1072 -19.67 -36.43 -32.29
C VAL A 1072 -19.97 -37.19 -30.99
N GLU A 1073 -21.11 -37.90 -30.89
CA GLU A 1073 -21.40 -38.79 -29.76
C GLU A 1073 -20.51 -40.03 -29.76
N VAL A 1074 -20.06 -40.50 -30.94
CA VAL A 1074 -19.05 -41.56 -31.06
C VAL A 1074 -17.67 -41.05 -30.62
N LEU A 1075 -17.23 -39.86 -31.06
CA LEU A 1075 -15.97 -39.27 -30.56
C LEU A 1075 -16.01 -39.10 -29.04
N MET A 1076 -17.09 -38.51 -28.49
CA MET A 1076 -17.22 -38.31 -27.06
C MET A 1076 -17.15 -39.65 -26.31
N ARG A 1077 -17.81 -40.70 -26.80
CA ARG A 1077 -17.73 -42.03 -26.19
C ARG A 1077 -16.31 -42.60 -26.23
N MET A 1078 -15.59 -42.53 -27.35
CA MET A 1078 -14.20 -43.01 -27.45
C MET A 1078 -13.26 -42.25 -26.50
N CYS A 1079 -13.44 -40.93 -26.36
CA CYS A 1079 -12.73 -40.13 -25.37
C CYS A 1079 -13.05 -40.54 -23.93
N GLU A 1080 -14.31 -40.84 -23.62
CA GLU A 1080 -14.73 -41.30 -22.29
C GLU A 1080 -14.18 -42.69 -21.94
N GLU A 1081 -14.17 -43.60 -22.92
CA GLU A 1081 -13.60 -44.94 -22.81
C GLU A 1081 -12.08 -44.85 -22.58
N HIS A 1082 -11.35 -44.12 -23.41
CA HIS A 1082 -9.89 -43.96 -23.26
C HIS A 1082 -9.47 -43.29 -21.95
N ILE A 1083 -10.19 -42.25 -21.48
CA ILE A 1083 -9.91 -41.63 -20.18
C ILE A 1083 -10.17 -42.61 -19.03
N ALA A 1084 -11.21 -43.45 -19.14
CA ALA A 1084 -11.52 -44.48 -18.15
C ALA A 1084 -10.51 -45.63 -18.16
N GLU A 1085 -9.86 -45.93 -19.29
CA GLU A 1085 -8.75 -46.90 -19.37
C GLU A 1085 -7.46 -46.32 -18.79
N GLU A 1086 -7.03 -45.13 -19.23
CA GLU A 1086 -5.78 -44.49 -18.83
C GLU A 1086 -5.78 -44.03 -17.36
N THR A 1087 -6.79 -43.24 -16.96
CA THR A 1087 -6.83 -42.59 -15.63
C THR A 1087 -7.71 -43.36 -14.63
N GLY A 1088 -8.49 -44.33 -15.11
CA GLY A 1088 -9.51 -45.00 -14.33
C GLY A 1088 -10.68 -44.10 -13.90
N TYR A 1089 -10.79 -42.86 -14.36
CA TYR A 1089 -11.91 -41.96 -14.02
C TYR A 1089 -12.98 -42.03 -15.10
N VAL A 1090 -14.19 -42.45 -14.71
CA VAL A 1090 -15.35 -42.42 -15.60
C VAL A 1090 -15.85 -40.99 -15.70
N VAL A 1091 -15.86 -40.45 -16.91
CA VAL A 1091 -16.33 -39.09 -17.20
C VAL A 1091 -17.43 -39.14 -18.27
N LYS A 1092 -18.13 -38.01 -18.45
CA LYS A 1092 -19.07 -37.80 -19.56
C LYS A 1092 -18.83 -36.43 -20.18
N PHE A 1093 -18.92 -36.30 -21.50
CA PHE A 1093 -18.79 -35.04 -22.23
C PHE A 1093 -20.11 -34.59 -22.87
N LYS A 1094 -20.14 -33.32 -23.26
CA LYS A 1094 -21.14 -32.78 -24.18
C LYS A 1094 -20.57 -31.68 -25.05
N VAL A 1095 -21.14 -31.50 -26.24
CA VAL A 1095 -20.86 -30.33 -27.08
C VAL A 1095 -21.45 -29.07 -26.43
N LYS A 1096 -20.61 -28.08 -26.16
CA LYS A 1096 -20.98 -26.81 -25.51
C LYS A 1096 -21.20 -25.71 -26.54
N LYS A 1097 -22.47 -25.48 -26.89
CA LYS A 1097 -22.87 -24.41 -27.81
C LYS A 1097 -22.70 -23.04 -27.14
N HIS A 1098 -22.16 -22.08 -27.90
CA HIS A 1098 -21.99 -20.67 -27.49
C HIS A 1098 -22.98 -19.82 -28.27
N GLN A 1099 -24.18 -19.62 -27.73
CA GLN A 1099 -25.28 -18.95 -28.41
C GLN A 1099 -25.52 -17.52 -27.89
N TYR A 1100 -25.90 -16.65 -28.81
CA TYR A 1100 -26.40 -15.30 -28.52
C TYR A 1100 -27.84 -15.37 -28.02
N LEU A 1101 -28.31 -14.30 -27.36
CA LEU A 1101 -29.66 -14.25 -26.77
C LEU A 1101 -30.78 -14.67 -27.73
N MET A 1102 -30.78 -14.14 -28.96
CA MET A 1102 -31.86 -14.38 -29.93
C MET A 1102 -31.88 -15.81 -30.48
N GLU A 1103 -30.71 -16.46 -30.59
CA GLU A 1103 -30.63 -17.88 -30.97
C GLU A 1103 -31.17 -18.80 -29.87
N LEU A 1104 -31.04 -18.38 -28.61
CA LEU A 1104 -31.61 -19.09 -27.47
C LEU A 1104 -33.13 -18.87 -27.41
N ILE A 1105 -33.62 -17.64 -27.60
CA ILE A 1105 -35.05 -17.33 -27.69
C ILE A 1105 -35.72 -18.15 -28.80
N ALA A 1106 -35.17 -18.10 -30.02
CA ALA A 1106 -35.67 -18.88 -31.16
C ALA A 1106 -35.59 -20.40 -30.92
N GLY A 1107 -34.65 -20.87 -30.10
CA GLY A 1107 -34.52 -22.28 -29.72
C GLY A 1107 -35.46 -22.76 -28.61
N HIS A 1108 -36.09 -21.86 -27.85
CA HIS A 1108 -37.04 -22.23 -26.78
C HIS A 1108 -38.51 -22.18 -27.21
N THR A 1109 -38.84 -21.57 -28.35
CA THR A 1109 -40.24 -21.43 -28.79
C THR A 1109 -40.57 -22.23 -30.06
N SER A 1110 -41.68 -22.95 -30.02
CA SER A 1110 -42.24 -23.64 -31.19
C SER A 1110 -43.16 -22.73 -32.02
N SER A 1111 -43.38 -21.48 -31.61
CA SER A 1111 -44.31 -20.55 -32.27
C SER A 1111 -43.65 -19.20 -32.52
N LYS A 1112 -43.45 -18.90 -33.80
CA LYS A 1112 -42.91 -17.64 -34.32
C LYS A 1112 -43.95 -17.00 -35.22
N THR A 1113 -44.33 -15.76 -34.92
CA THR A 1113 -45.25 -14.97 -35.74
C THR A 1113 -44.48 -13.90 -36.47
N ASN A 1114 -44.57 -13.86 -37.81
CA ASN A 1114 -43.98 -12.78 -38.59
C ASN A 1114 -45.01 -11.66 -38.81
N LEU A 1115 -44.66 -10.43 -38.44
CA LEU A 1115 -45.42 -9.22 -38.72
C LEU A 1115 -44.78 -8.51 -39.93
N ALA A 1116 -45.57 -8.24 -40.97
CA ALA A 1116 -45.09 -7.48 -42.12
C ALA A 1116 -44.89 -6.01 -41.74
N VAL A 1117 -43.67 -5.49 -41.89
CA VAL A 1117 -43.33 -4.08 -41.60
C VAL A 1117 -42.65 -3.40 -42.79
N SER A 1118 -42.77 -2.07 -42.85
CA SER A 1118 -42.14 -1.27 -43.92
C SER A 1118 -40.61 -1.39 -43.91
N ASP A 1119 -40.02 -1.50 -45.10
CA ASP A 1119 -38.57 -1.64 -45.29
C ASP A 1119 -37.75 -0.45 -44.72
N ILE A 1120 -38.39 0.68 -44.40
CA ILE A 1120 -37.73 1.78 -43.69
C ILE A 1120 -37.20 1.35 -42.31
N PHE A 1121 -37.90 0.44 -41.62
CA PHE A 1121 -37.46 -0.11 -40.33
C PHE A 1121 -36.30 -1.10 -40.49
N LYS A 1122 -36.23 -1.80 -41.63
CA LYS A 1122 -35.22 -2.81 -41.96
C LYS A 1122 -33.85 -2.21 -42.34
N LYS A 1123 -33.77 -0.89 -42.53
CA LYS A 1123 -32.50 -0.19 -42.80
C LYS A 1123 -31.57 -0.24 -41.58
N ARG A 1124 -30.27 -0.49 -41.82
CA ARG A 1124 -29.23 -0.49 -40.78
C ARG A 1124 -29.30 0.78 -39.93
N GLY A 1125 -29.33 0.61 -38.60
CA GLY A 1125 -29.46 1.69 -37.62
C GLY A 1125 -30.89 2.01 -37.18
N ASN A 1126 -31.94 1.41 -37.77
CA ASN A 1126 -33.34 1.63 -37.38
C ASN A 1126 -33.93 0.55 -36.44
N CYS A 1127 -33.13 -0.39 -35.91
CA CYS A 1127 -33.58 -1.39 -34.93
C CYS A 1127 -34.21 -0.79 -33.66
N ILE A 1128 -33.65 0.29 -33.10
CA ILE A 1128 -34.23 0.97 -31.93
C ILE A 1128 -35.61 1.60 -32.26
N PRO A 1129 -35.79 2.38 -33.35
CA PRO A 1129 -37.11 2.78 -33.85
C PRO A 1129 -38.09 1.63 -34.12
N MET A 1130 -37.60 0.47 -34.57
CA MET A 1130 -38.41 -0.72 -34.87
C MET A 1130 -38.91 -1.40 -33.59
N ALA A 1131 -38.03 -1.62 -32.62
CA ALA A 1131 -38.38 -2.12 -31.29
C ALA A 1131 -39.35 -1.15 -30.57
N LEU A 1132 -39.13 0.17 -30.70
CA LEU A 1132 -40.09 1.18 -30.24
C LEU A 1132 -41.45 1.05 -30.95
N ALA A 1133 -41.49 0.86 -32.27
CA ALA A 1133 -42.75 0.69 -33.00
C ALA A 1133 -43.56 -0.53 -32.52
N HIS A 1134 -42.89 -1.67 -32.33
CA HIS A 1134 -43.49 -2.89 -31.77
C HIS A 1134 -44.12 -2.65 -30.40
N VAL A 1135 -43.37 -2.06 -29.46
CA VAL A 1135 -43.82 -1.93 -28.06
C VAL A 1135 -44.69 -0.71 -27.78
N THR A 1136 -44.87 0.19 -28.74
CA THR A 1136 -45.75 1.38 -28.62
C THR A 1136 -46.98 1.34 -29.53
N GLY A 1137 -46.94 0.56 -30.61
CA GLY A 1137 -47.94 0.59 -31.68
C GLY A 1137 -47.83 1.82 -32.60
N GLU A 1138 -46.89 2.76 -32.39
CA GLU A 1138 -46.77 4.01 -33.16
C GLU A 1138 -46.18 3.84 -34.59
N TYR A 1139 -46.31 2.66 -35.21
CA TYR A 1139 -45.70 2.30 -36.51
C TYR A 1139 -45.83 3.40 -37.58
N GLN A 1140 -47.06 3.85 -37.87
CA GLN A 1140 -47.32 4.84 -38.93
C GLN A 1140 -46.58 6.16 -38.67
N ARG A 1141 -46.60 6.63 -37.42
CA ARG A 1141 -45.95 7.88 -36.99
C ARG A 1141 -44.43 7.79 -37.11
N ILE A 1142 -43.85 6.69 -36.61
CA ILE A 1142 -42.41 6.44 -36.66
C ILE A 1142 -41.97 6.29 -38.13
N GLN A 1143 -42.72 5.54 -38.94
CA GLN A 1143 -42.48 5.37 -40.38
C GLN A 1143 -42.47 6.69 -41.15
N THR A 1144 -43.48 7.56 -40.96
CA THR A 1144 -43.51 8.88 -41.60
C THR A 1144 -42.25 9.69 -41.25
N ARG A 1145 -41.81 9.66 -39.98
CA ARG A 1145 -40.61 10.40 -39.55
C ARG A 1145 -39.27 9.74 -39.87
N LEU A 1146 -39.23 8.43 -40.15
CA LEU A 1146 -38.04 7.74 -40.67
C LEU A 1146 -37.86 7.93 -42.19
N SER A 1147 -38.94 8.25 -42.90
CA SER A 1147 -38.95 8.50 -44.35
C SER A 1147 -38.62 9.95 -44.73
N ASP A 1148 -38.59 10.87 -43.77
CA ASP A 1148 -38.15 12.26 -43.95
C ASP A 1148 -36.65 12.30 -44.32
N THR A 1149 -36.32 12.80 -45.51
CA THR A 1149 -34.93 12.88 -46.00
C THR A 1149 -34.17 14.10 -45.50
N ASP A 1150 -34.87 15.13 -45.02
CA ASP A 1150 -34.30 16.40 -44.59
C ASP A 1150 -34.04 16.43 -43.07
N ASP A 1151 -34.66 15.51 -42.31
CA ASP A 1151 -34.35 15.26 -40.90
C ASP A 1151 -32.88 14.82 -40.73
N ARG A 1152 -32.10 15.68 -40.06
CA ARG A 1152 -30.66 15.49 -39.82
C ARG A 1152 -30.31 14.20 -39.06
N ALA A 1153 -31.23 13.65 -38.26
CA ALA A 1153 -31.01 12.38 -37.57
C ALA A 1153 -31.17 11.17 -38.51
N ASN A 1154 -31.99 11.29 -39.57
CA ASN A 1154 -32.06 10.30 -40.63
C ASN A 1154 -30.80 10.34 -41.51
N THR A 1155 -30.30 11.54 -41.87
CA THR A 1155 -29.01 11.67 -42.58
C THR A 1155 -27.84 11.13 -41.74
N TYR A 1156 -27.83 11.39 -40.43
CA TYR A 1156 -26.87 10.81 -39.49
C TYR A 1156 -26.94 9.28 -39.48
N ALA A 1157 -28.14 8.71 -39.32
CA ALA A 1157 -28.32 7.26 -39.25
C ALA A 1157 -27.90 6.56 -40.56
N ALA A 1158 -28.23 7.14 -41.72
CA ALA A 1158 -27.85 6.62 -43.02
C ALA A 1158 -26.32 6.64 -43.25
N SER A 1159 -25.62 7.69 -42.78
CA SER A 1159 -24.16 7.84 -42.95
C SER A 1159 -23.32 7.11 -41.90
N ARG A 1160 -23.91 6.72 -40.76
CA ARG A 1160 -23.23 6.00 -39.66
C ARG A 1160 -23.75 4.57 -39.43
N PHE A 1161 -24.73 4.12 -40.20
CA PHE A 1161 -25.42 2.83 -40.05
C PHE A 1161 -25.99 2.57 -38.64
N SER A 1162 -26.19 3.63 -37.85
CA SER A 1162 -26.50 3.58 -36.42
C SER A 1162 -27.24 4.85 -35.97
N ARG A 1163 -28.20 4.69 -35.04
CA ARG A 1163 -29.01 5.79 -34.49
C ARG A 1163 -28.93 5.76 -32.96
N THR A 1164 -28.79 6.92 -32.34
CA THR A 1164 -28.77 7.03 -30.87
C THR A 1164 -30.18 6.92 -30.26
N TYR A 1165 -30.26 6.48 -29.01
CA TYR A 1165 -31.53 6.50 -28.25
C TYR A 1165 -32.15 7.90 -28.15
N SER A 1166 -31.35 8.96 -28.09
CA SER A 1166 -31.84 10.35 -28.11
C SER A 1166 -32.58 10.67 -29.42
N GLN A 1167 -31.98 10.34 -30.57
CA GLN A 1167 -32.61 10.52 -31.88
C GLN A 1167 -33.86 9.65 -32.04
N ALA A 1168 -33.82 8.38 -31.61
CA ALA A 1168 -34.97 7.48 -31.68
C ALA A 1168 -36.14 7.93 -30.78
N LEU A 1169 -35.85 8.46 -29.59
CA LEU A 1169 -36.84 9.02 -28.68
C LEU A 1169 -37.63 10.17 -29.32
N THR A 1170 -37.01 11.01 -30.15
CA THR A 1170 -37.72 12.12 -30.83
C THR A 1170 -38.90 11.65 -31.70
N LEU A 1171 -38.89 10.39 -32.15
CA LEU A 1171 -39.90 9.84 -33.06
C LEU A 1171 -41.23 9.53 -32.34
N THR A 1172 -41.18 9.27 -31.03
CA THR A 1172 -42.32 8.77 -30.22
C THR A 1172 -42.74 9.75 -29.12
N HIS A 1173 -43.78 9.42 -28.34
CA HIS A 1173 -44.06 10.06 -27.05
C HIS A 1173 -43.75 9.17 -25.84
N CYS A 1174 -42.60 8.49 -25.86
CA CYS A 1174 -42.13 7.68 -24.74
C CYS A 1174 -40.97 8.32 -23.97
N LYS A 1175 -40.82 7.91 -22.70
CA LYS A 1175 -39.64 8.14 -21.87
C LYS A 1175 -38.99 6.78 -21.59
N LEU A 1176 -37.68 6.68 -21.80
CA LEU A 1176 -36.89 5.50 -21.47
C LEU A 1176 -36.13 5.72 -20.16
N VAL A 1177 -36.06 4.69 -19.32
CA VAL A 1177 -35.23 4.66 -18.10
C VAL A 1177 -34.22 3.50 -18.20
N PRO A 1178 -32.92 3.78 -18.40
CA PRO A 1178 -31.89 2.76 -18.56
C PRO A 1178 -31.48 2.10 -17.24
N HIS A 1179 -31.31 0.78 -17.29
CA HIS A 1179 -30.74 -0.07 -16.25
C HIS A 1179 -29.66 -0.95 -16.88
N THR A 1180 -28.60 -1.27 -16.14
CA THR A 1180 -27.45 -2.02 -16.66
C THR A 1180 -27.55 -3.52 -16.39
N GLY A 1181 -27.23 -4.32 -17.40
CA GLY A 1181 -27.49 -5.76 -17.42
C GLY A 1181 -28.93 -6.07 -17.82
N PHE A 1182 -29.37 -7.29 -17.52
CA PHE A 1182 -30.78 -7.65 -17.52
C PHE A 1182 -31.44 -7.15 -16.24
N THR A 1183 -32.48 -6.30 -16.34
CA THR A 1183 -33.15 -5.73 -15.16
C THR A 1183 -34.63 -5.51 -15.44
N ILE A 1184 -35.41 -6.57 -15.28
CA ILE A 1184 -36.87 -6.56 -15.33
C ILE A 1184 -37.38 -7.05 -13.97
N GLU A 1185 -37.97 -6.14 -13.20
CA GLU A 1185 -38.37 -6.37 -11.80
C GLU A 1185 -39.89 -6.58 -11.65
N ALA A 1186 -40.67 -6.23 -12.66
CA ALA A 1186 -42.14 -6.30 -12.66
C ALA A 1186 -42.69 -6.25 -14.09
N ASP A 1187 -43.99 -6.51 -14.23
CA ASP A 1187 -44.75 -6.32 -15.46
C ASP A 1187 -44.54 -4.93 -16.09
N GLY A 1188 -44.64 -4.89 -17.42
CA GLY A 1188 -44.55 -3.67 -18.21
C GLY A 1188 -43.80 -3.86 -19.53
N VAL A 1189 -43.35 -2.72 -20.06
CA VAL A 1189 -42.78 -2.61 -21.40
C VAL A 1189 -41.32 -2.20 -21.32
N TYR A 1190 -40.48 -2.87 -22.10
CA TYR A 1190 -39.03 -2.79 -22.04
C TYR A 1190 -38.41 -2.82 -23.45
N LEU A 1191 -37.22 -2.23 -23.58
CA LEU A 1191 -36.29 -2.49 -24.68
C LEU A 1191 -35.06 -3.17 -24.09
N LEU A 1192 -34.54 -4.20 -24.76
CA LEU A 1192 -33.28 -4.84 -24.39
C LEU A 1192 -32.26 -4.61 -25.50
N HIS A 1193 -31.11 -4.05 -25.15
CA HIS A 1193 -30.00 -3.75 -26.06
C HIS A 1193 -28.81 -4.66 -25.79
N ALA A 1194 -28.14 -5.15 -26.82
CA ALA A 1194 -26.94 -5.99 -26.72
C ALA A 1194 -25.96 -5.71 -27.86
N ASP A 1195 -24.65 -5.97 -27.68
CA ASP A 1195 -23.68 -5.85 -28.79
C ASP A 1195 -23.85 -6.95 -29.86
N GLY A 1196 -24.53 -8.06 -29.51
CA GLY A 1196 -24.71 -9.23 -30.36
C GLY A 1196 -23.39 -9.81 -30.89
N ASP A 1197 -23.36 -10.03 -32.20
CA ASP A 1197 -22.24 -10.53 -33.00
C ASP A 1197 -21.23 -9.43 -33.41
N GLY A 1198 -21.20 -8.31 -32.69
CA GLY A 1198 -20.46 -7.11 -33.07
C GLY A 1198 -21.31 -6.11 -33.86
N SER A 1199 -22.57 -6.43 -34.17
CA SER A 1199 -23.57 -5.47 -34.60
C SER A 1199 -24.55 -5.13 -33.46
N PRO A 1200 -24.38 -3.98 -32.75
CA PRO A 1200 -25.25 -3.59 -31.65
C PRO A 1200 -26.73 -3.53 -32.07
N HIS A 1201 -27.56 -4.21 -31.29
CA HIS A 1201 -28.94 -4.54 -31.63
C HIS A 1201 -29.90 -4.26 -30.49
N CYS A 1202 -31.18 -4.07 -30.80
CA CYS A 1202 -32.21 -3.69 -29.84
C CYS A 1202 -33.52 -4.41 -30.16
N ILE A 1203 -34.07 -5.11 -29.17
CA ILE A 1203 -35.32 -5.87 -29.26
C ILE A 1203 -36.38 -5.27 -28.33
N GLY A 1204 -37.64 -5.42 -28.71
CA GLY A 1204 -38.78 -5.08 -27.86
C GLY A 1204 -39.10 -6.24 -26.91
N VAL A 1205 -39.42 -5.94 -25.65
CA VAL A 1205 -39.84 -6.94 -24.66
C VAL A 1205 -41.06 -6.41 -23.90
N THR A 1206 -42.07 -7.25 -23.70
CA THR A 1206 -43.22 -6.95 -22.82
C THR A 1206 -43.44 -8.13 -21.89
N VAL A 1207 -43.51 -7.85 -20.60
CA VAL A 1207 -43.74 -8.83 -19.55
C VAL A 1207 -45.08 -8.57 -18.89
N LYS A 1208 -45.85 -9.63 -18.68
CA LYS A 1208 -47.22 -9.60 -18.17
C LYS A 1208 -47.48 -10.73 -17.19
N ASP A 1209 -48.65 -10.61 -16.56
CA ASP A 1209 -49.28 -11.65 -15.76
C ASP A 1209 -48.39 -12.05 -14.57
N THR A 1210 -47.86 -11.03 -13.90
CA THR A 1210 -46.95 -11.12 -12.73
C THR A 1210 -45.67 -11.90 -13.01
N ASN A 1211 -44.91 -11.48 -14.03
CA ASN A 1211 -43.71 -12.16 -14.52
C ASN A 1211 -43.98 -13.65 -14.83
N SER A 1212 -45.04 -13.97 -15.57
CA SER A 1212 -45.28 -15.34 -16.08
C SER A 1212 -45.24 -15.41 -17.61
N SER A 1213 -45.76 -14.38 -18.30
CA SER A 1213 -45.86 -14.29 -19.76
C SER A 1213 -44.86 -13.26 -20.31
N VAL A 1214 -44.08 -13.64 -21.33
CA VAL A 1214 -43.12 -12.77 -22.01
C VAL A 1214 -43.36 -12.78 -23.52
N ILE A 1215 -43.48 -11.58 -24.09
CA ILE A 1215 -43.56 -11.36 -25.53
C ILE A 1215 -42.31 -10.58 -25.96
N ILE A 1216 -41.63 -11.05 -27.00
CA ILE A 1216 -40.40 -10.49 -27.53
C ILE A 1216 -40.58 -10.19 -29.01
N TRP A 1217 -40.07 -9.04 -29.46
CA TRP A 1217 -40.06 -8.64 -30.87
C TRP A 1217 -38.63 -8.34 -31.33
N ASP A 1218 -38.19 -9.03 -32.37
CA ASP A 1218 -36.94 -8.78 -33.08
C ASP A 1218 -37.21 -8.72 -34.59
N GLY A 1219 -36.84 -7.62 -35.25
CA GLY A 1219 -37.06 -7.47 -36.68
C GLY A 1219 -38.55 -7.55 -37.03
N GLU A 1220 -38.92 -8.46 -37.93
CA GLU A 1220 -40.31 -8.80 -38.27
C GLU A 1220 -40.88 -9.92 -37.38
N GLU A 1221 -40.09 -10.45 -36.44
CA GLU A 1221 -40.35 -11.71 -35.74
C GLU A 1221 -40.86 -11.45 -34.32
N GLN A 1222 -41.97 -12.08 -33.95
CA GLN A 1222 -42.53 -12.09 -32.61
C GLN A 1222 -42.44 -13.50 -32.02
N PHE A 1223 -41.92 -13.55 -30.79
CA PHE A 1223 -41.79 -14.77 -29.99
C PHE A 1223 -42.60 -14.64 -28.70
N ALA A 1224 -43.24 -15.73 -28.29
CA ALA A 1224 -43.86 -15.87 -26.97
C ALA A 1224 -43.11 -16.95 -26.17
N LEU A 1225 -42.84 -16.66 -24.89
CA LEU A 1225 -42.12 -17.51 -23.94
C LEU A 1225 -42.73 -17.36 -22.54
N SER A 1226 -42.55 -18.37 -21.69
CA SER A 1226 -42.67 -18.17 -20.25
C SER A 1226 -41.51 -17.34 -19.70
N TRP A 1227 -41.72 -16.71 -18.55
CA TRP A 1227 -40.66 -16.01 -17.82
C TRP A 1227 -39.47 -16.93 -17.46
N SER A 1228 -39.71 -18.23 -17.22
CA SER A 1228 -38.66 -19.20 -16.91
C SER A 1228 -37.74 -19.46 -18.12
N GLU A 1229 -38.32 -19.69 -19.30
CA GLU A 1229 -37.56 -19.91 -20.54
C GLU A 1229 -36.78 -18.66 -20.96
N PHE A 1230 -37.38 -17.46 -20.79
CA PHE A 1230 -36.69 -16.21 -21.08
C PHE A 1230 -35.49 -15.97 -20.14
N ASN A 1231 -35.63 -16.23 -18.83
CA ASN A 1231 -34.50 -16.14 -17.90
C ASN A 1231 -33.43 -17.20 -18.19
N LEU A 1232 -33.80 -18.41 -18.59
CA LEU A 1232 -32.86 -19.45 -18.99
C LEU A 1232 -32.05 -19.05 -20.24
N ALA A 1233 -32.71 -18.45 -21.24
CA ALA A 1233 -32.05 -17.87 -22.41
C ALA A 1233 -31.09 -16.72 -22.03
N VAL A 1234 -31.55 -15.76 -21.21
CA VAL A 1234 -30.73 -14.65 -20.69
C VAL A 1234 -29.49 -15.14 -19.94
N ASN A 1235 -29.64 -16.11 -19.04
CA ASN A 1235 -28.55 -16.64 -18.23
C ASN A 1235 -27.56 -17.52 -19.02
N SER A 1236 -27.97 -18.02 -20.19
CA SER A 1236 -27.11 -18.81 -21.09
C SER A 1236 -26.42 -18.00 -22.19
N ALA A 1237 -26.94 -16.80 -22.52
CA ALA A 1237 -26.44 -15.96 -23.61
C ALA A 1237 -24.99 -15.51 -23.43
N ILE A 1238 -24.18 -15.62 -24.50
CA ILE A 1238 -22.75 -15.25 -24.46
C ILE A 1238 -22.47 -13.74 -24.50
N ASP A 1239 -23.48 -12.95 -24.86
CA ASP A 1239 -23.46 -11.49 -24.97
C ASP A 1239 -24.10 -10.78 -23.76
N ALA A 1240 -24.60 -11.52 -22.76
CA ALA A 1240 -25.28 -11.01 -21.56
C ALA A 1240 -24.51 -9.93 -20.78
N SER A 1241 -23.17 -9.93 -20.84
CA SER A 1241 -22.33 -8.89 -20.22
C SER A 1241 -22.41 -7.51 -20.91
N SER A 1242 -23.07 -7.40 -22.07
CA SER A 1242 -23.30 -6.15 -22.80
C SER A 1242 -24.74 -5.63 -22.71
N PHE A 1243 -25.62 -6.33 -21.96
CA PHE A 1243 -27.03 -5.98 -21.91
C PHE A 1243 -27.28 -4.62 -21.25
N ILE A 1244 -28.17 -3.82 -21.85
CA ILE A 1244 -28.76 -2.63 -21.25
C ILE A 1244 -30.29 -2.75 -21.38
N THR A 1245 -30.99 -2.70 -20.24
CA THR A 1245 -32.46 -2.80 -20.18
C THR A 1245 -33.08 -1.42 -19.99
N PHE A 1246 -33.86 -0.95 -20.96
CA PHE A 1246 -34.60 0.31 -20.85
C PHE A 1246 -36.06 0.03 -20.49
N ARG A 1247 -36.54 0.50 -19.34
CA ARG A 1247 -37.99 0.48 -19.05
C ARG A 1247 -38.67 1.61 -19.80
N VAL A 1248 -39.76 1.30 -20.51
CA VAL A 1248 -40.52 2.24 -21.33
C VAL A 1248 -41.69 2.79 -20.52
N PHE A 1249 -41.84 4.11 -20.53
CA PHE A 1249 -42.97 4.82 -19.94
C PHE A 1249 -43.64 5.68 -21.00
N PHE A 1250 -44.94 5.45 -21.23
CA PHE A 1250 -45.75 6.27 -22.13
C PHE A 1250 -46.01 7.64 -21.50
N LEU A 1251 -45.77 8.72 -22.25
CA LEU A 1251 -46.15 10.06 -21.84
C LEU A 1251 -47.54 10.39 -22.36
N PRO A 1252 -48.41 11.07 -21.59
CA PRO A 1252 -49.67 11.57 -22.13
C PRO A 1252 -49.38 12.55 -23.27
N MET A 1253 -50.11 12.39 -24.38
CA MET A 1253 -50.05 13.31 -25.52
C MET A 1253 -50.24 14.76 -25.01
N PRO A 1254 -49.30 15.68 -25.28
CA PRO A 1254 -49.42 17.04 -24.78
C PRO A 1254 -50.61 17.74 -25.45
N ALA A 1255 -51.54 18.22 -24.63
CA ALA A 1255 -52.59 19.12 -25.10
C ALA A 1255 -51.94 20.34 -25.78
N PHE A 1256 -52.44 20.71 -26.96
CA PHE A 1256 -51.82 21.72 -27.81
C PHE A 1256 -51.62 23.06 -27.07
N GLY A 1257 -50.39 23.57 -27.07
CA GLY A 1257 -50.11 24.98 -26.78
C GLY A 1257 -49.47 25.31 -25.42
N ARG A 1258 -48.27 24.80 -25.16
CA ARG A 1258 -47.19 25.58 -24.50
C ARG A 1258 -45.83 25.07 -24.93
N LYS A 1259 -44.95 25.99 -25.37
CA LYS A 1259 -43.56 25.67 -25.73
C LYS A 1259 -42.73 25.47 -24.47
N ILE A 1260 -41.72 24.61 -24.58
CA ILE A 1260 -40.50 24.58 -23.79
C ILE A 1260 -39.38 25.02 -24.73
#